data_AF-A0A970BYE2-F1
#
_entry.id   AF-A0A970BYE2-F1
#
_cell.length_a   1.000
_cell.length_b   1.000
_cell.length_c   1.000
_cell.angle_alpha   90.00
_cell.angle_beta   90.00
_cell.angle_gamma   90.00
#
_symmetry.space_group_name_H-M   'P 1'
#
loop_
_entity.id
_entity.type
_entity.pdbx_description
1 polymer ?
#
loop_
_entity_poly.entity_id
_entity_poly.type
_entity_poly.pdbx_seq_one_letter_code
_entity_poly.pdbx_strand_id
1 'polypeptide(L)'
;MIIVRRFAIVLAVGFLILVGMQRLLSRDDTPAVRFVLTASPAGAEGWTFTTNEVGNGYLGRAAATVVDVMARLEGAEAAVTLTAADGAGKALWRATVEPDGAVRFEGDRPPADLAGLADRLTAEAYPEGFQPTRQVTIADVLAANLPTPTLSRVSFPAFSFEQAFPGDTYRQLFTDPHAEPGDEVLRIDGFSQAPMLADLDSMAPEWRQHYPASLPPVAQRLPRNPAVVRGPDGVGRYGGTWHRCTWLVQDLDSKIGYESFVRFDPSGRISPCLAYKWTVEDNNRVFTFYLRKGHRWSDGHPFTAHDIVWACNTVKGSDAAPSLPEWMQETDGRSRLYVDDVLDWPALVGAILREASGEAPSPGRQIARTGGERLLALLGRARDGEDSPELRFQIVTALNMAFREKAFFDAASFAHLDLDGEIERLEAIGFSRLDKDQLLRLNWLLERRSAYARAAADIDDVRPVALSRLNLALFREAYRPHVDIARLRFVRIEAVPDENGDDSHIVRFTFPKPNAIFLEKTATFMFYIGTFQNPKHYTAPFHPEGSTVLNTIDIYRWSDLFARLRDEAAADRPSAGRQLWQCLPEDVRRDLAARPPSDGDSQGRKQQIVDAINTALRSREFYSGEAWAGVDLAGELEALRATPYHELRMAKQNRLRFDELRRRADLLRRRGAGDDLTADERYALNLMLLRAAYCAGDRPLMAPSRLDALTMQAQSHPERHSTWAGLYMAMGRYDPQRSTHPPTLRAWRIVTDAKEQKIIAVRNPYYYRVDTAGNQLPYFDAVETQIETRPSVILLKMASGNVDFQVREIAFEHYRYLKAHEKRGGYEVRLWANDYCGEVTFAPQQYHKDPQYAQLQESPAFRHALSLAINRQEIIDVVYGGIGTPAQWSVPEGSPYYCREHAEVSVDYDPHRANAMLDSLGLDRRRADGIRLLPDGRALVMNLDTDESRPLAVVQMVCDYWRELGIDTRMQVRSNTMLFRMAELGQLDIFVHKEGGNFYGPIIAGGYAPTHPAESLHWSGWANFIVSGGLKGDVPPDRIMDLQRMWEEVLTAPSQQEKYDAWRRLSLRTAEDLPIMAVMTSPGKVVYVRNNVKNVPRLSLAGWAAHDPGNACPESFFFDPPQR
;
A
#
# COMPACT_ATOMS: atom_id res chain seq x y z
N MET A 1 -42.58 -12.17 -6.80
CA MET A 1 -42.66 -13.65 -6.83
C MET A 1 -41.80 -14.27 -7.93
N ILE A 2 -42.00 -13.97 -9.23
CA ILE A 2 -41.15 -14.50 -10.32
C ILE A 2 -39.67 -14.14 -10.14
N ILE A 3 -39.35 -12.89 -9.80
CA ILE A 3 -37.98 -12.43 -9.51
C ILE A 3 -37.34 -13.24 -8.35
N VAL A 4 -38.10 -13.52 -7.28
CA VAL A 4 -37.65 -14.30 -6.13
C VAL A 4 -37.34 -15.76 -6.52
N ARG A 5 -38.16 -16.36 -7.39
CA ARG A 5 -37.91 -17.71 -7.94
C ARG A 5 -36.65 -17.75 -8.81
N ARG A 6 -36.46 -16.76 -9.70
CA ARG A 6 -35.25 -16.64 -10.53
C ARG A 6 -33.99 -16.50 -9.66
N PHE A 7 -34.05 -15.68 -8.61
CA PHE A 7 -32.94 -15.49 -7.67
C PHE A 7 -32.60 -16.78 -6.88
N ALA A 8 -33.60 -17.58 -6.53
CA ALA A 8 -33.39 -18.88 -5.86
C ALA A 8 -32.69 -19.91 -6.76
N ILE A 9 -33.06 -20.00 -8.05
CA ILE A 9 -32.40 -20.88 -9.03
C ILE A 9 -30.93 -20.46 -9.24
N VAL A 10 -30.71 -19.15 -9.40
CA VAL A 10 -29.37 -18.53 -9.54
C VAL A 10 -28.49 -18.82 -8.32
N LEU A 11 -29.00 -18.65 -7.11
CA LEU A 11 -28.29 -19.01 -5.87
C LEU A 11 -28.00 -20.51 -5.78
N ALA A 12 -28.97 -21.37 -6.10
CA ALA A 12 -28.81 -22.82 -6.03
C ALA A 12 -27.72 -23.32 -7.00
N VAL A 13 -27.78 -22.93 -8.29
CA VAL A 13 -26.79 -23.35 -9.29
C VAL A 13 -25.40 -22.79 -8.99
N GLY A 14 -25.29 -21.51 -8.62
CA GLY A 14 -24.02 -20.90 -8.24
C GLY A 14 -23.37 -21.58 -7.04
N PHE A 15 -24.16 -21.92 -6.01
CA PHE A 15 -23.68 -22.63 -4.83
C PHE A 15 -23.28 -24.09 -5.13
N LEU A 16 -23.98 -24.78 -6.03
CA LEU A 16 -23.61 -26.13 -6.46
C LEU A 16 -22.27 -26.18 -7.19
N ILE A 17 -21.98 -25.18 -8.04
CA ILE A 17 -20.68 -25.03 -8.71
C ILE A 17 -19.59 -24.77 -7.66
N LEU A 18 -19.84 -23.85 -6.71
CA LEU A 18 -18.89 -23.52 -5.64
C LEU A 18 -18.56 -24.73 -4.75
N VAL A 19 -19.56 -25.47 -4.27
CA VAL A 19 -19.36 -26.65 -3.41
C VAL A 19 -18.69 -27.79 -4.18
N GLY A 20 -19.03 -27.99 -5.46
CA GLY A 20 -18.37 -28.95 -6.34
C GLY A 20 -16.88 -28.64 -6.54
N MET A 21 -16.55 -27.37 -6.82
CA MET A 21 -15.16 -26.89 -6.93
C MET A 21 -14.41 -27.00 -5.60
N GLN A 22 -15.03 -26.61 -4.49
CA GLN A 22 -14.40 -26.60 -3.16
C GLN A 22 -13.94 -28.00 -2.72
N ARG A 23 -14.62 -29.07 -3.13
CA ARG A 23 -14.23 -30.45 -2.83
C ARG A 23 -13.19 -31.03 -3.81
N LEU A 24 -13.11 -30.51 -5.04
CA LEU A 24 -12.01 -30.83 -5.97
C LEU A 24 -10.69 -30.20 -5.50
N LEU A 25 -10.77 -28.99 -4.93
CA LEU A 25 -9.63 -28.29 -4.32
C LEU A 25 -9.09 -28.94 -3.02
N SER A 26 -9.69 -30.04 -2.53
CA SER A 26 -9.27 -30.73 -1.30
C SER A 26 -8.58 -32.09 -1.53
N ARG A 27 -8.14 -32.40 -2.75
CA ARG A 27 -7.42 -33.65 -3.09
C ARG A 27 -6.37 -33.44 -4.18
N ASP A 28 -5.10 -33.60 -3.81
CA ASP A 28 -3.94 -33.30 -4.66
C ASP A 28 -3.82 -34.17 -5.93
N ASP A 29 -4.41 -35.37 -5.94
CA ASP A 29 -4.25 -36.37 -7.03
C ASP A 29 -5.43 -36.42 -8.03
N THR A 30 -6.31 -35.41 -8.07
CA THR A 30 -7.59 -35.54 -8.80
C THR A 30 -7.45 -35.23 -10.30
N PRO A 31 -7.84 -36.13 -11.23
CA PRO A 31 -7.84 -35.84 -12.66
C PRO A 31 -8.89 -34.79 -13.05
N ALA A 32 -8.69 -34.11 -14.18
CA ALA A 32 -9.57 -33.05 -14.65
C ALA A 32 -11.05 -33.48 -14.71
N VAL A 33 -11.91 -32.72 -14.03
CA VAL A 33 -13.37 -32.91 -14.04
C VAL A 33 -14.00 -31.91 -14.99
N ARG A 34 -14.91 -32.41 -15.84
CA ARG A 34 -15.66 -31.64 -16.82
C ARG A 34 -17.07 -31.41 -16.29
N PHE A 35 -17.48 -30.14 -16.23
CA PHE A 35 -18.84 -29.78 -15.84
C PHE A 35 -19.65 -29.45 -17.10
N VAL A 36 -20.87 -29.97 -17.17
CA VAL A 36 -21.79 -29.76 -18.28
C VAL A 36 -23.11 -29.27 -17.72
N LEU A 37 -23.53 -28.07 -18.12
CA LEU A 37 -24.82 -27.48 -17.77
C LEU A 37 -25.77 -27.62 -18.95
N THR A 38 -26.94 -28.22 -18.74
CA THR A 38 -27.99 -28.39 -19.75
C THR A 38 -29.32 -27.84 -19.25
N ALA A 39 -30.03 -27.10 -20.10
CA ALA A 39 -31.39 -26.64 -19.84
C ALA A 39 -32.38 -27.39 -20.76
N SER A 40 -33.61 -27.64 -20.30
CA SER A 40 -34.63 -28.39 -21.05
C SER A 40 -35.95 -27.60 -21.14
N PRO A 41 -36.59 -27.45 -22.32
CA PRO A 41 -36.54 -28.37 -23.47
C PRO A 41 -35.28 -28.30 -24.34
N ALA A 42 -34.96 -29.43 -24.97
CA ALA A 42 -33.79 -29.58 -25.84
C ALA A 42 -33.86 -28.67 -27.08
N GLY A 43 -33.10 -27.58 -27.04
CA GLY A 43 -33.01 -26.57 -28.10
C GLY A 43 -31.93 -25.52 -27.85
N ALA A 44 -31.57 -25.27 -26.58
CA ALA A 44 -30.36 -24.55 -26.23
C ALA A 44 -29.13 -25.49 -26.28
N GLU A 45 -28.01 -25.00 -26.83
CA GLU A 45 -26.73 -25.71 -26.83
C GLU A 45 -26.29 -26.04 -25.40
N GLY A 46 -25.93 -27.29 -25.13
CA GLY A 46 -25.45 -27.72 -23.82
C GLY A 46 -24.08 -27.12 -23.51
N TRP A 47 -23.98 -26.29 -22.47
CA TRP A 47 -22.75 -25.57 -22.16
C TRP A 47 -21.76 -26.48 -21.42
N THR A 48 -20.61 -26.70 -22.02
CA THR A 48 -19.46 -27.36 -21.38
C THR A 48 -18.51 -26.32 -20.82
N PHE A 49 -18.01 -26.53 -19.60
CA PHE A 49 -16.76 -25.93 -19.13
C PHE A 49 -15.87 -26.99 -18.48
N THR A 50 -14.56 -26.89 -18.70
CA THR A 50 -13.56 -27.87 -18.22
C THR A 50 -12.56 -27.16 -17.32
N THR A 51 -12.37 -27.66 -16.09
CA THR A 51 -11.40 -27.08 -15.15
C THR A 51 -10.03 -27.75 -15.33
N ASN A 52 -9.16 -27.13 -16.14
CA ASN A 52 -7.84 -27.65 -16.52
C ASN A 52 -6.69 -26.78 -15.97
N GLU A 53 -6.60 -26.55 -14.66
CA GLU A 53 -5.43 -25.92 -14.03
C GLU A 53 -5.45 -26.18 -12.51
N VAL A 54 -4.28 -26.46 -11.91
CA VAL A 54 -4.12 -26.65 -10.45
C VAL A 54 -3.28 -25.49 -9.92
N GLY A 55 -3.89 -24.58 -9.14
CA GLY A 55 -3.15 -23.47 -8.51
C GLY A 55 -3.99 -22.26 -8.10
N ASN A 56 -3.40 -21.41 -7.24
CA ASN A 56 -4.04 -20.27 -6.54
C ASN A 56 -4.55 -19.10 -7.42
N GLY A 57 -4.67 -19.26 -8.74
CA GLY A 57 -5.27 -18.26 -9.66
C GLY A 57 -6.80 -18.27 -9.73
N TYR A 58 -7.46 -19.26 -9.10
CA TYR A 58 -8.84 -19.62 -9.42
C TYR A 58 -9.91 -18.58 -9.08
N LEU A 59 -9.86 -17.93 -7.92
CA LEU A 59 -10.94 -17.03 -7.47
C LEU A 59 -11.19 -15.84 -8.41
N GLY A 60 -10.15 -15.36 -9.12
CA GLY A 60 -10.28 -14.26 -10.08
C GLY A 60 -10.94 -14.67 -11.41
N ARG A 61 -10.63 -15.88 -11.93
CA ARG A 61 -11.17 -16.37 -13.20
C ARG A 61 -12.51 -17.08 -13.04
N ALA A 62 -12.68 -17.87 -11.97
CA ALA A 62 -13.94 -18.56 -11.68
C ALA A 62 -15.09 -17.58 -11.44
N ALA A 63 -14.84 -16.41 -10.84
CA ALA A 63 -15.84 -15.36 -10.72
C ALA A 63 -16.36 -14.87 -12.09
N ALA A 64 -15.48 -14.73 -13.09
CA ALA A 64 -15.90 -14.36 -14.44
C ALA A 64 -16.73 -15.47 -15.10
N THR A 65 -16.30 -16.73 -15.02
CA THR A 65 -17.05 -17.88 -15.57
C THR A 65 -18.40 -18.07 -14.88
N VAL A 66 -18.48 -17.90 -13.56
CA VAL A 66 -19.73 -17.95 -12.81
C VAL A 66 -20.62 -16.76 -13.20
N VAL A 67 -20.12 -15.53 -13.28
CA VAL A 67 -20.91 -14.37 -13.73
C VAL A 67 -21.44 -14.57 -15.16
N ASP A 68 -20.63 -15.13 -16.07
CA ASP A 68 -21.07 -15.44 -17.45
C ASP A 68 -22.17 -16.51 -17.50
N VAL A 69 -22.08 -17.54 -16.64
CA VAL A 69 -23.13 -18.56 -16.50
C VAL A 69 -24.39 -17.97 -15.86
N MET A 70 -24.25 -17.13 -14.83
CA MET A 70 -25.36 -16.53 -14.08
C MET A 70 -26.14 -15.54 -14.96
N ALA A 71 -25.44 -14.67 -15.72
CA ALA A 71 -26.04 -13.75 -16.69
C ALA A 71 -26.78 -14.47 -17.83
N ARG A 72 -26.32 -15.68 -18.22
CA ARG A 72 -27.00 -16.52 -19.23
C ARG A 72 -28.17 -17.32 -18.66
N LEU A 73 -28.17 -17.60 -17.35
CA LEU A 73 -29.28 -18.27 -16.65
C LEU A 73 -30.46 -17.34 -16.33
N GLU A 74 -30.26 -16.01 -16.29
CA GLU A 74 -31.34 -15.04 -16.05
C GLU A 74 -32.50 -15.11 -17.07
N GLY A 75 -32.28 -15.72 -18.24
CA GLY A 75 -33.29 -15.96 -19.28
C GLY A 75 -33.93 -17.36 -19.30
N ALA A 76 -33.52 -18.29 -18.43
CA ALA A 76 -33.99 -19.68 -18.50
C ALA A 76 -35.29 -19.91 -17.71
N GLU A 77 -36.41 -20.17 -18.41
CA GLU A 77 -37.69 -20.60 -17.80
C GLU A 77 -37.82 -22.13 -17.68
N ALA A 78 -36.67 -22.80 -17.66
CA ALA A 78 -36.47 -24.23 -17.88
C ALA A 78 -35.87 -24.92 -16.65
N ALA A 79 -36.05 -26.24 -16.52
CA ALA A 79 -35.29 -27.01 -15.55
C ALA A 79 -33.81 -27.04 -15.96
N VAL A 80 -32.92 -26.70 -15.03
CA VAL A 80 -31.47 -26.56 -15.26
C VAL A 80 -30.72 -27.70 -14.60
N THR A 81 -29.99 -28.47 -15.39
CA THR A 81 -29.29 -29.68 -14.97
C THR A 81 -27.78 -29.48 -15.04
N LEU A 82 -27.11 -29.50 -13.90
CA LEU A 82 -25.66 -29.56 -13.79
C LEU A 82 -25.21 -31.02 -13.68
N THR A 83 -24.39 -31.48 -14.62
CA THR A 83 -23.75 -32.80 -14.57
C THR A 83 -22.24 -32.62 -14.40
N ALA A 84 -21.65 -33.26 -13.38
CA ALA A 84 -20.20 -33.39 -13.25
C ALA A 84 -19.75 -34.72 -13.86
N ALA A 85 -18.70 -34.71 -14.67
CA ALA A 85 -18.15 -35.89 -15.33
C ALA A 85 -16.62 -35.96 -15.20
N ASP A 86 -16.06 -37.16 -15.16
CA ASP A 86 -14.60 -37.35 -15.18
C ASP A 86 -13.97 -36.99 -16.53
N GLY A 87 -12.63 -37.01 -16.60
CA GLY A 87 -11.87 -36.72 -17.82
C GLY A 87 -12.12 -37.71 -18.99
N ALA A 88 -12.77 -38.85 -18.75
CA ALA A 88 -13.22 -39.77 -19.78
C ALA A 88 -14.69 -39.53 -20.21
N GLY A 89 -15.37 -38.56 -19.60
CA GLY A 89 -16.75 -38.17 -19.91
C GLY A 89 -17.82 -38.97 -19.15
N LYS A 90 -17.46 -39.80 -18.16
CA LYS A 90 -18.43 -40.54 -17.35
C LYS A 90 -19.01 -39.63 -16.27
N ALA A 91 -20.33 -39.53 -16.21
CA ALA A 91 -21.03 -38.75 -15.19
C ALA A 91 -20.79 -39.31 -13.77
N LEU A 92 -20.37 -38.43 -12.86
CA LEU A 92 -20.14 -38.71 -11.44
C LEU A 92 -21.39 -38.43 -10.60
N TRP A 93 -22.05 -37.29 -10.88
CA TRP A 93 -23.34 -36.90 -10.28
C TRP A 93 -24.03 -35.86 -11.15
N ARG A 94 -25.33 -35.68 -10.89
CA ARG A 94 -26.20 -34.70 -11.53
C ARG A 94 -27.08 -34.00 -10.51
N ALA A 95 -27.28 -32.71 -10.69
CA ALA A 95 -28.20 -31.88 -9.91
C ALA A 95 -29.11 -31.10 -10.87
N THR A 96 -30.41 -31.34 -10.82
CA THR A 96 -31.44 -30.64 -11.59
C THR A 96 -32.17 -29.67 -10.67
N VAL A 97 -32.13 -28.38 -11.01
CA VAL A 97 -32.94 -27.33 -10.37
C VAL A 97 -34.19 -27.13 -11.22
N GLU A 98 -35.35 -27.41 -10.64
CA GLU A 98 -36.66 -27.25 -11.27
C GLU A 98 -37.09 -25.77 -11.28
N PRO A 99 -38.01 -25.34 -12.17
CA PRO A 99 -38.44 -23.93 -12.28
C PRO A 99 -39.13 -23.33 -11.03
N ASP A 100 -39.49 -24.15 -10.05
CA ASP A 100 -40.03 -23.73 -8.75
C ASP A 100 -38.95 -23.51 -7.69
N GLY A 101 -37.69 -23.86 -7.98
CA GLY A 101 -36.55 -23.79 -7.08
C GLY A 101 -36.22 -25.10 -6.35
N ALA A 102 -36.98 -26.18 -6.56
CA ALA A 102 -36.65 -27.49 -6.00
C ALA A 102 -35.38 -28.07 -6.66
N VAL A 103 -34.50 -28.70 -5.86
CA VAL A 103 -33.28 -29.32 -6.37
C VAL A 103 -33.34 -30.84 -6.23
N ARG A 104 -33.25 -31.55 -7.35
CA ARG A 104 -33.22 -33.01 -7.45
C ARG A 104 -31.81 -33.50 -7.79
N PHE A 105 -31.34 -34.53 -7.10
CA PHE A 105 -30.00 -35.10 -7.34
C PHE A 105 -30.06 -36.55 -7.81
N GLU A 106 -29.14 -36.92 -8.69
CA GLU A 106 -28.94 -38.28 -9.20
C GLU A 106 -27.43 -38.63 -9.15
N GLY A 107 -27.09 -39.86 -8.72
CA GLY A 107 -25.71 -40.30 -8.52
C GLY A 107 -25.28 -40.36 -7.06
N ASP A 108 -23.97 -40.51 -6.80
CA ASP A 108 -23.44 -40.81 -5.47
C ASP A 108 -23.39 -39.58 -4.52
N ARG A 109 -24.54 -39.32 -3.88
CA ARG A 109 -24.83 -38.47 -2.68
C ARG A 109 -24.32 -37.00 -2.61
N PRO A 110 -25.22 -36.00 -2.44
CA PRO A 110 -24.88 -34.63 -2.04
C PRO A 110 -24.68 -34.46 -0.50
N PRO A 111 -24.10 -33.32 -0.03
CA PRO A 111 -23.82 -33.06 1.39
C PRO A 111 -25.03 -32.53 2.21
N ALA A 112 -24.91 -32.55 3.54
CA ALA A 112 -26.03 -32.45 4.48
C ALA A 112 -26.49 -31.03 4.89
N ASP A 113 -25.74 -29.96 4.55
CA ASP A 113 -25.92 -28.62 5.15
C ASP A 113 -27.06 -27.75 4.58
N LEU A 114 -27.84 -28.25 3.62
CA LEU A 114 -28.85 -27.43 2.90
C LEU A 114 -30.14 -27.15 3.70
N ALA A 115 -30.40 -27.85 4.81
CA ALA A 115 -31.67 -27.73 5.54
C ALA A 115 -31.77 -26.50 6.47
N GLY A 116 -30.66 -26.05 7.07
CA GLY A 116 -30.67 -25.00 8.11
C GLY A 116 -30.79 -23.55 7.61
N LEU A 117 -31.11 -23.35 6.34
CA LEU A 117 -31.12 -22.05 5.67
C LEU A 117 -32.51 -21.37 5.69
N ALA A 118 -33.60 -22.16 5.71
CA ALA A 118 -34.96 -21.64 5.67
C ALA A 118 -35.37 -20.92 6.98
N ASP A 119 -35.00 -21.50 8.13
CA ASP A 119 -35.47 -21.03 9.44
C ASP A 119 -34.92 -19.64 9.84
N ARG A 120 -33.73 -19.27 9.34
CA ARG A 120 -33.07 -18.00 9.71
C ARG A 120 -33.69 -16.79 9.03
N LEU A 121 -34.31 -16.96 7.86
CA LEU A 121 -34.88 -15.88 7.06
C LEU A 121 -36.17 -15.27 7.65
N THR A 122 -36.70 -15.84 8.74
CA THR A 122 -38.04 -15.47 9.27
C THR A 122 -37.98 -14.65 10.57
N ALA A 123 -36.81 -14.54 11.23
CA ALA A 123 -36.74 -14.12 12.64
C ALA A 123 -36.47 -12.62 12.89
N GLU A 124 -35.85 -11.88 11.97
CA GLU A 124 -35.22 -10.56 12.25
C GLU A 124 -36.12 -9.32 12.03
N ALA A 125 -37.45 -9.42 12.23
CA ALA A 125 -38.39 -8.49 11.61
C ALA A 125 -38.57 -7.07 12.24
N TYR A 126 -38.67 -6.86 13.57
CA TYR A 126 -39.14 -5.61 14.23
C TYR A 126 -38.83 -5.56 15.78
N PRO A 127 -38.99 -4.47 16.59
CA PRO A 127 -38.89 -2.97 16.38
C PRO A 127 -38.36 -2.07 17.60
N GLU A 128 -38.19 -0.73 17.34
CA GLU A 128 -38.50 0.52 18.15
C GLU A 128 -37.75 1.14 19.42
N GLY A 129 -37.52 2.49 19.45
CA GLY A 129 -37.73 3.38 20.65
C GLY A 129 -36.83 4.64 21.05
N PHE A 130 -37.21 5.90 20.71
CA PHE A 130 -37.12 7.23 21.44
C PHE A 130 -35.83 8.18 21.58
N GLN A 131 -36.04 9.51 21.87
CA GLN A 131 -35.14 10.73 21.78
C GLN A 131 -35.19 11.74 23.04
N PRO A 132 -34.85 13.09 23.06
CA PRO A 132 -33.59 13.92 22.87
C PRO A 132 -33.30 15.14 23.86
N THR A 133 -32.39 16.10 23.46
CA THR A 133 -32.13 17.57 23.86
C THR A 133 -30.89 17.90 24.77
N ARG A 134 -30.25 19.12 24.86
CA ARG A 134 -30.08 20.41 24.07
C ARG A 134 -28.93 21.32 24.66
N GLN A 135 -28.35 22.32 23.95
CA GLN A 135 -27.40 23.37 24.47
C GLN A 135 -27.56 24.86 23.94
N VAL A 136 -26.63 25.81 24.28
CA VAL A 136 -26.58 27.31 24.07
C VAL A 136 -25.12 27.87 24.20
N THR A 137 -24.63 29.00 23.62
CA THR A 137 -24.77 29.68 22.29
C THR A 137 -23.60 30.69 22.00
N ILE A 138 -23.53 31.15 20.74
CA ILE A 138 -22.63 32.15 20.10
C ILE A 138 -22.26 33.44 20.87
N ALA A 139 -23.04 33.86 21.89
CA ALA A 139 -22.75 35.10 22.63
C ALA A 139 -21.36 35.11 23.29
N ASP A 140 -20.88 33.93 23.69
CA ASP A 140 -19.62 33.75 24.41
C ASP A 140 -18.36 33.98 23.55
N VAL A 141 -18.48 33.95 22.22
CA VAL A 141 -17.32 33.94 21.29
C VAL A 141 -17.05 35.31 20.66
N LEU A 142 -18.03 36.22 20.66
CA LEU A 142 -17.93 37.57 20.06
C LEU A 142 -16.95 38.53 20.79
N ALA A 143 -16.26 38.06 21.84
CA ALA A 143 -15.36 38.85 22.68
C ALA A 143 -13.86 38.82 22.28
N ALA A 144 -13.49 38.15 21.17
CA ALA A 144 -12.09 37.99 20.73
C ALA A 144 -11.65 38.97 19.62
N ASN A 145 -10.38 39.40 19.59
CA ASN A 145 -9.78 40.23 18.51
C ASN A 145 -8.22 40.08 18.40
N LEU A 146 -7.63 40.16 17.19
CA LEU A 146 -6.26 39.68 16.78
C LEU A 146 -5.45 40.78 15.99
N PRO A 147 -4.36 40.57 15.17
CA PRO A 147 -3.41 39.44 14.89
C PRO A 147 -1.88 39.81 14.70
N THR A 148 -0.96 38.82 14.56
CA THR A 148 0.42 38.92 13.92
C THR A 148 0.95 37.49 13.58
N PRO A 149 1.78 37.22 12.53
CA PRO A 149 2.16 35.84 12.17
C PRO A 149 3.27 35.23 13.06
N THR A 150 2.88 34.74 14.23
CA THR A 150 3.66 33.81 15.05
C THR A 150 3.74 32.42 14.43
N LEU A 151 4.77 31.64 14.82
CA LEU A 151 4.72 30.18 14.86
C LEU A 151 3.45 29.79 15.64
N SER A 152 2.38 29.41 14.93
CA SER A 152 1.04 29.45 15.49
C SER A 152 0.88 28.41 16.59
N ARG A 153 0.90 28.89 17.83
CA ARG A 153 0.40 28.15 18.98
C ARG A 153 -1.11 28.07 18.82
N VAL A 154 -1.55 27.02 18.14
CA VAL A 154 -2.96 26.65 18.09
C VAL A 154 -3.37 26.27 19.50
N SER A 155 -4.07 27.18 20.17
CA SER A 155 -4.94 26.81 21.27
C SER A 155 -6.28 26.46 20.64
N PHE A 156 -6.64 25.19 20.65
CA PHE A 156 -8.00 24.80 20.32
C PHE A 156 -8.88 25.18 21.52
N PRO A 157 -10.18 25.48 21.37
CA PRO A 157 -11.07 25.75 22.51
C PRO A 157 -11.10 24.62 23.57
N ALA A 158 -10.78 23.39 23.15
CA ALA A 158 -10.62 22.22 24.02
C ALA A 158 -9.16 21.80 24.28
N PHE A 159 -8.15 22.42 23.64
CA PHE A 159 -6.73 22.05 23.73
C PHE A 159 -5.88 23.27 24.10
N SER A 160 -5.71 23.49 25.40
CA SER A 160 -4.64 24.34 25.92
C SER A 160 -3.38 23.51 26.13
N PHE A 161 -2.35 23.81 25.35
CA PHE A 161 -1.02 23.22 25.52
C PHE A 161 -0.46 23.47 26.94
N GLU A 162 -0.79 24.59 27.59
CA GLU A 162 -0.38 24.89 28.98
C GLU A 162 -1.10 24.03 30.02
N GLN A 163 -2.33 23.57 29.72
CA GLN A 163 -3.06 22.65 30.59
C GLN A 163 -2.64 21.19 30.38
N ALA A 164 -2.16 20.84 29.18
CA ALA A 164 -1.60 19.52 28.89
C ALA A 164 -0.15 19.38 29.37
N PHE A 165 0.63 20.46 29.32
CA PHE A 165 2.05 20.51 29.68
C PHE A 165 2.39 21.83 30.41
N PRO A 166 2.15 21.93 31.73
CA PRO A 166 2.45 23.14 32.50
C PRO A 166 3.96 23.32 32.76
N GLY A 167 4.55 24.42 32.25
CA GLY A 167 5.93 24.83 32.52
C GLY A 167 6.70 25.32 31.29
N ASP A 168 7.70 26.17 31.48
CA ASP A 168 8.49 26.76 30.37
C ASP A 168 9.53 25.80 29.77
N THR A 169 9.87 24.70 30.46
CA THR A 169 10.91 23.74 30.02
C THR A 169 10.59 22.98 28.74
N TYR A 170 9.31 22.90 28.33
CA TYR A 170 8.93 22.32 27.03
C TYR A 170 8.95 23.39 25.92
N ARG A 171 8.72 24.67 26.24
CA ARG A 171 8.83 25.78 25.26
C ARG A 171 10.27 25.92 24.76
N GLN A 172 11.25 25.87 25.67
CA GLN A 172 12.66 26.09 25.38
C GLN A 172 13.29 25.12 24.36
N LEU A 173 12.66 23.96 24.10
CA LEU A 173 13.20 22.94 23.19
C LEU A 173 12.84 23.14 21.71
N PHE A 174 11.82 23.94 21.39
CA PHE A 174 11.20 23.93 20.05
C PHE A 174 10.69 25.31 19.54
N THR A 175 11.15 26.42 20.10
CA THR A 175 10.63 27.77 19.77
C THR A 175 11.14 28.39 18.46
N ASP A 176 12.16 27.83 17.81
CA ASP A 176 12.65 28.29 16.51
C ASP A 176 13.25 27.10 15.71
N PRO A 177 12.73 26.76 14.52
CA PRO A 177 13.30 25.70 13.67
C PRO A 177 14.68 26.04 13.07
N HIS A 178 15.17 27.28 13.24
CA HIS A 178 16.49 27.74 12.81
C HIS A 178 17.41 28.16 13.96
N ALA A 179 16.96 28.12 15.22
CA ALA A 179 17.87 28.30 16.34
C ALA A 179 18.81 27.10 16.43
N GLU A 180 20.12 27.37 16.47
CA GLU A 180 21.01 26.42 17.14
C GLU A 180 20.50 26.26 18.60
N PRO A 181 20.50 25.02 19.13
CA PRO A 181 19.87 24.74 20.42
C PRO A 181 20.43 25.68 21.48
N GLY A 182 19.55 26.44 22.14
CA GLY A 182 19.95 27.34 23.23
C GLY A 182 20.77 26.57 24.27
N ASP A 183 21.81 27.23 24.80
CA ASP A 183 22.98 26.60 25.45
C ASP A 183 22.73 25.69 26.67
N GLU A 184 21.48 25.43 27.08
CA GLU A 184 21.14 24.30 27.97
C GLU A 184 21.26 22.95 27.25
N VAL A 185 22.52 22.55 27.04
CA VAL A 185 22.88 21.15 26.80
C VAL A 185 22.38 20.32 27.98
N LEU A 186 21.30 19.56 27.76
CA LEU A 186 20.80 18.56 28.71
C LEU A 186 21.85 17.47 28.94
N ARG A 187 22.68 17.71 29.94
CA ARG A 187 23.75 16.82 30.36
C ARG A 187 23.14 15.67 31.16
N ILE A 188 23.05 14.50 30.52
CA ILE A 188 22.72 13.24 31.19
C ILE A 188 24.03 12.70 31.79
N ASP A 189 24.19 12.80 33.11
CA ASP A 189 25.42 12.39 33.81
C ASP A 189 25.60 10.87 33.92
N GLY A 190 24.56 10.08 33.67
CA GLY A 190 24.61 8.62 33.66
C GLY A 190 23.36 7.99 33.07
N PHE A 191 23.46 6.72 32.66
CA PHE A 191 22.34 5.96 32.12
C PHE A 191 21.92 4.84 33.07
N SER A 192 20.60 4.70 33.23
CA SER A 192 19.96 3.67 34.04
C SER A 192 19.16 2.72 33.15
N GLN A 193 18.87 1.54 33.67
CA GLN A 193 18.15 0.47 32.99
C GLN A 193 17.17 -0.20 33.94
N ALA A 194 16.13 -0.83 33.38
CA ALA A 194 15.16 -1.56 34.18
C ALA A 194 15.81 -2.72 34.97
N PRO A 195 15.32 -3.04 36.20
CA PRO A 195 15.88 -4.10 37.03
C PRO A 195 16.02 -5.45 36.32
N MET A 196 15.00 -5.86 35.54
CA MET A 196 15.04 -7.12 34.78
C MET A 196 16.21 -7.20 33.77
N LEU A 197 16.73 -6.06 33.29
CA LEU A 197 17.89 -6.04 32.38
C LEU A 197 19.22 -6.03 33.12
N ALA A 198 19.24 -5.69 34.42
CA ALA A 198 20.43 -5.68 35.26
C ALA A 198 20.75 -7.08 35.79
N ASP A 199 19.70 -7.86 36.10
CA ASP A 199 19.78 -9.28 36.39
C ASP A 199 18.83 -10.03 35.46
N LEU A 200 19.36 -10.56 34.36
CA LEU A 200 18.56 -11.33 33.39
C LEU A 200 17.95 -12.58 34.02
N ASP A 201 18.61 -13.19 34.99
CA ASP A 201 18.17 -14.45 35.59
C ASP A 201 17.08 -14.24 36.65
N SER A 202 16.80 -12.99 37.01
CA SER A 202 15.58 -12.57 37.73
C SER A 202 14.32 -12.52 36.85
N MET A 203 14.44 -12.61 35.52
CA MET A 203 13.30 -12.65 34.61
C MET A 203 12.49 -13.95 34.77
N ALA A 204 11.18 -13.85 34.49
CA ALA A 204 10.35 -15.02 34.27
C ALA A 204 10.94 -15.92 33.14
N PRO A 205 11.02 -17.26 33.30
CA PRO A 205 11.66 -18.15 32.32
C PRO A 205 11.14 -18.01 30.88
N GLU A 206 9.83 -17.78 30.74
CA GLU A 206 9.13 -17.53 29.47
C GLU A 206 9.63 -16.27 28.75
N TRP A 207 10.17 -15.28 29.46
CA TRP A 207 10.79 -14.09 28.88
C TRP A 207 12.29 -14.28 28.69
N ARG A 208 12.96 -14.92 29.66
CA ARG A 208 14.42 -15.14 29.70
C ARG A 208 14.98 -15.73 28.39
N GLN A 209 14.25 -16.67 27.80
CA GLN A 209 14.60 -17.35 26.54
C GLN A 209 14.74 -16.40 25.33
N HIS A 210 14.13 -15.20 25.37
CA HIS A 210 14.18 -14.21 24.29
C HIS A 210 15.30 -13.17 24.47
N TYR A 211 16.21 -13.36 25.42
CA TYR A 211 17.37 -12.51 25.67
C TYR A 211 18.67 -13.31 25.52
N PRO A 212 19.78 -12.66 25.12
CA PRO A 212 21.10 -13.32 25.11
C PRO A 212 21.52 -13.78 26.50
N ALA A 213 22.57 -14.59 26.59
CA ALA A 213 23.12 -15.05 27.87
C ALA A 213 23.50 -13.88 28.80
N SER A 214 24.05 -12.80 28.25
CA SER A 214 24.39 -11.55 28.93
C SER A 214 24.14 -10.34 28.02
N LEU A 215 23.95 -9.15 28.60
CA LEU A 215 23.84 -7.88 27.88
C LEU A 215 25.05 -6.96 28.16
N PRO A 216 25.49 -6.15 27.19
CA PRO A 216 26.41 -5.05 27.45
C PRO A 216 25.79 -4.01 28.42
N PRO A 217 26.60 -3.21 29.13
CA PRO A 217 26.12 -2.08 29.93
C PRO A 217 25.22 -1.14 29.11
N VAL A 218 24.20 -0.54 29.72
CA VAL A 218 23.22 0.34 29.02
C VAL A 218 23.88 1.44 28.17
N ALA A 219 24.96 2.06 28.66
CA ALA A 219 25.72 3.07 27.93
C ALA A 219 26.37 2.58 26.62
N GLN A 220 26.57 1.26 26.45
CA GLN A 220 27.08 0.64 25.21
C GLN A 220 25.95 0.13 24.31
N ARG A 221 24.73 -0.01 24.85
CA ARG A 221 23.51 -0.42 24.12
C ARG A 221 22.82 0.78 23.47
N LEU A 222 22.85 1.94 24.12
CA LEU A 222 22.34 3.21 23.61
C LEU A 222 23.25 3.81 22.51
N PRO A 223 22.69 4.59 21.55
CA PRO A 223 23.49 5.39 20.63
C PRO A 223 24.20 6.54 21.35
N ARG A 224 25.16 7.19 20.68
CA ARG A 224 25.89 8.36 21.21
C ARG A 224 24.97 9.55 21.53
N ASN A 225 23.86 9.69 20.80
CA ASN A 225 22.82 10.69 21.02
C ASN A 225 21.45 9.99 21.13
N PRO A 226 21.08 9.45 22.31
CA PRO A 226 19.77 8.81 22.51
C PRO A 226 18.64 9.83 22.40
N ALA A 227 17.44 9.39 22.05
CA ALA A 227 16.30 10.32 22.02
C ALA A 227 15.81 10.56 23.45
N VAL A 228 15.70 11.82 23.85
CA VAL A 228 15.19 12.19 25.17
C VAL A 228 13.67 12.40 25.08
N VAL A 229 12.91 11.62 25.84
CA VAL A 229 11.45 11.72 25.94
C VAL A 229 11.07 12.39 27.26
N ARG A 230 10.08 13.30 27.20
CA ARG A 230 9.53 13.99 28.37
C ARG A 230 8.09 13.57 28.59
N GLY A 231 7.84 12.85 29.68
CA GLY A 231 6.49 12.52 30.12
C GLY A 231 5.83 13.71 30.85
N PRO A 232 4.50 13.90 30.74
CA PRO A 232 3.79 15.00 31.39
C PRO A 232 3.77 14.91 32.92
N ASP A 233 3.92 13.71 33.50
CA ASP A 233 4.07 13.49 34.95
C ASP A 233 5.55 13.39 35.38
N GLY A 234 6.50 13.57 34.45
CA GLY A 234 7.95 13.57 34.68
C GLY A 234 8.62 12.20 34.56
N VAL A 235 9.66 11.99 35.38
CA VAL A 235 10.46 10.76 35.46
C VAL A 235 9.60 9.61 35.99
N GLY A 236 9.53 8.53 35.23
CA GLY A 236 8.72 7.36 35.54
C GLY A 236 9.43 6.32 36.40
N ARG A 237 8.80 5.15 36.54
CA ARG A 237 9.32 4.02 37.32
C ARG A 237 9.18 2.74 36.52
N TYR A 238 10.21 1.90 36.55
CA TYR A 238 10.19 0.59 35.89
C TYR A 238 9.24 -0.40 36.58
N GLY A 239 8.73 -1.35 35.79
CA GLY A 239 7.99 -2.52 36.28
C GLY A 239 6.58 -2.64 35.71
N GLY A 240 6.06 -3.86 35.79
CA GLY A 240 4.68 -4.22 35.44
C GLY A 240 4.42 -4.42 33.94
N THR A 241 3.23 -4.98 33.68
CA THR A 241 2.72 -5.32 32.35
C THR A 241 1.55 -4.40 32.00
N TRP A 242 1.56 -3.78 30.82
CA TRP A 242 0.40 -3.08 30.28
C TRP A 242 -0.59 -4.09 29.70
N HIS A 243 -1.75 -4.25 30.33
CA HIS A 243 -2.84 -5.09 29.84
C HIS A 243 -3.75 -4.30 28.90
N ARG A 244 -4.03 -4.86 27.73
CA ARG A 244 -4.95 -4.30 26.72
C ARG A 244 -5.72 -5.38 25.96
N CYS A 245 -6.66 -4.97 25.14
CA CYS A 245 -7.41 -5.88 24.27
C CYS A 245 -7.68 -5.26 22.89
N THR A 246 -7.84 -6.09 21.87
CA THR A 246 -8.11 -5.67 20.49
C THR A 246 -8.64 -6.84 19.66
N TRP A 247 -9.22 -6.58 18.50
CA TRP A 247 -9.39 -7.60 17.44
C TRP A 247 -8.28 -7.53 16.37
N LEU A 248 -7.38 -6.54 16.43
CA LEU A 248 -6.31 -6.30 15.46
C LEU A 248 -4.92 -6.64 16.03
N VAL A 249 -4.45 -7.84 15.70
CA VAL A 249 -3.12 -8.36 16.06
C VAL A 249 -1.95 -7.42 15.68
N GLN A 250 -2.13 -6.63 14.61
CA GLN A 250 -1.09 -5.76 14.04
C GLN A 250 -0.91 -4.41 14.78
N ASP A 251 -1.73 -4.08 15.77
CA ASP A 251 -1.67 -2.80 16.49
C ASP A 251 -0.35 -2.56 17.23
N LEU A 252 0.25 -3.61 17.80
CA LEU A 252 1.55 -3.52 18.49
C LEU A 252 2.69 -3.20 17.52
N ASP A 253 2.67 -3.84 16.34
CA ASP A 253 3.65 -3.63 15.27
C ASP A 253 3.48 -2.25 14.62
N SER A 254 2.23 -1.81 14.40
CA SER A 254 1.94 -0.58 13.66
C SER A 254 1.76 0.66 14.55
N LYS A 255 0.74 0.71 15.40
CA LYS A 255 0.34 1.95 16.08
C LYS A 255 1.13 2.25 17.35
N ILE A 256 1.55 1.23 18.08
CA ILE A 256 2.36 1.40 19.30
C ILE A 256 3.85 1.51 18.95
N GLY A 257 4.31 0.70 18.00
CA GLY A 257 5.69 0.69 17.51
C GLY A 257 6.06 1.81 16.54
N TYR A 258 5.79 3.07 16.89
CA TYR A 258 5.92 4.23 15.99
C TYR A 258 7.36 4.76 15.85
N GLU A 259 8.13 4.12 14.95
CA GLU A 259 9.51 4.46 14.62
C GLU A 259 9.69 4.85 13.15
N SER A 260 10.10 6.10 12.92
CA SER A 260 10.21 6.78 11.62
C SER A 260 11.39 7.79 11.65
N PHE A 261 11.73 8.44 10.53
CA PHE A 261 12.77 9.49 10.55
C PHE A 261 12.40 10.61 11.52
N VAL A 262 11.21 11.15 11.33
CA VAL A 262 10.54 12.14 12.17
C VAL A 262 9.13 11.64 12.45
N ARG A 263 8.57 12.01 13.60
CA ARG A 263 7.27 11.55 14.09
C ARG A 263 6.38 12.73 14.41
N PHE A 264 5.08 12.48 14.57
CA PHE A 264 4.22 13.46 15.23
C PHE A 264 4.33 13.37 16.76
N ASP A 265 4.28 14.53 17.40
CA ASP A 265 4.12 14.67 18.85
C ASP A 265 2.62 14.70 19.25
N PRO A 266 2.28 14.78 20.55
CA PRO A 266 0.89 14.82 20.99
C PRO A 266 0.10 16.04 20.51
N SER A 267 0.75 17.10 20.05
CA SER A 267 0.11 18.29 19.45
C SER A 267 0.00 18.21 17.92
N GLY A 268 0.47 17.11 17.31
CA GLY A 268 0.55 16.94 15.86
C GLY A 268 1.75 17.63 15.22
N ARG A 269 2.74 18.08 15.97
CA ARG A 269 3.95 18.71 15.39
C ARG A 269 4.96 17.65 14.99
N ILE A 270 5.71 17.93 13.91
CA ILE A 270 6.83 17.09 13.49
C ILE A 270 7.96 17.22 14.53
N SER A 271 8.39 16.12 15.11
CA SER A 271 9.50 16.04 16.07
C SER A 271 10.58 15.03 15.62
N PRO A 272 11.84 15.18 16.08
CA PRO A 272 12.88 14.17 15.88
C PRO A 272 12.46 12.77 16.34
N CYS A 273 12.96 11.74 15.67
CA CYS A 273 12.69 10.33 15.97
C CYS A 273 13.98 9.51 15.76
N LEU A 274 14.05 8.65 14.73
CA LEU A 274 15.28 7.95 14.33
C LEU A 274 16.34 8.94 13.80
N ALA A 275 15.90 9.97 13.08
CA ALA A 275 16.72 11.13 12.77
C ALA A 275 16.67 12.13 13.94
N TYR A 276 17.82 12.64 14.35
CA TYR A 276 17.90 13.69 15.37
C TYR A 276 17.90 15.11 14.75
N LYS A 277 18.24 15.22 13.46
CA LYS A 277 18.23 16.44 12.65
C LYS A 277 17.89 16.09 11.21
N TRP A 278 17.37 17.04 10.45
CA TRP A 278 17.26 16.99 8.99
C TRP A 278 17.52 18.37 8.37
N THR A 279 17.81 18.41 7.07
CA THR A 279 17.76 19.64 6.24
C THR A 279 16.82 19.45 5.06
N VAL A 280 16.27 20.56 4.56
CA VAL A 280 15.44 20.63 3.35
C VAL A 280 16.01 21.73 2.47
N GLU A 281 16.37 21.39 1.25
CA GLU A 281 17.16 22.22 0.32
C GLU A 281 16.57 22.14 -1.10
N ASP A 282 17.01 23.05 -1.98
CA ASP A 282 16.66 23.05 -3.41
C ASP A 282 15.13 23.04 -3.66
N ASN A 283 14.40 23.95 -3.00
CA ASN A 283 12.93 24.07 -3.09
C ASN A 283 12.19 22.74 -2.87
N ASN A 284 12.41 22.10 -1.71
CA ASN A 284 11.82 20.81 -1.36
C ASN A 284 12.24 19.65 -2.30
N ARG A 285 13.45 19.71 -2.89
CA ARG A 285 14.00 18.61 -3.71
C ARG A 285 15.03 17.76 -2.98
N VAL A 286 15.79 18.33 -2.05
CA VAL A 286 16.85 17.61 -1.33
C VAL A 286 16.49 17.54 0.15
N PHE A 287 16.37 16.32 0.68
CA PHE A 287 16.14 16.07 2.09
C PHE A 287 17.29 15.22 2.65
N THR A 288 18.03 15.75 3.62
CA THR A 288 19.12 15.02 4.28
C THR A 288 18.74 14.73 5.72
N PHE A 289 18.70 13.46 6.13
CA PHE A 289 18.37 13.02 7.49
C PHE A 289 19.63 12.52 8.22
N TYR A 290 19.82 12.98 9.45
CA TYR A 290 20.96 12.62 10.31
C TYR A 290 20.49 11.65 11.40
N LEU A 291 20.91 10.39 11.28
CA LEU A 291 20.58 9.29 12.19
C LEU A 291 21.48 9.28 13.44
N ARG A 292 21.01 8.57 14.47
CA ARG A 292 21.70 8.45 15.77
C ARG A 292 22.89 7.47 15.67
N LYS A 293 24.11 8.01 15.60
CA LYS A 293 25.36 7.22 15.52
C LYS A 293 25.47 6.20 16.68
N GLY A 294 25.70 4.93 16.34
CA GLY A 294 25.78 3.82 17.29
C GLY A 294 24.44 3.18 17.68
N HIS A 295 23.33 3.56 17.05
CA HIS A 295 22.03 2.90 17.26
C HIS A 295 22.10 1.42 16.83
N ARG A 296 21.37 0.56 17.54
CA ARG A 296 21.28 -0.88 17.26
C ARG A 296 19.83 -1.33 17.05
N TRP A 297 19.67 -2.38 16.26
CA TRP A 297 18.48 -3.24 16.24
C TRP A 297 18.35 -4.00 17.56
N SER A 298 17.17 -4.58 17.83
CA SER A 298 16.88 -5.25 19.10
C SER A 298 17.67 -6.55 19.39
N ASP A 299 18.46 -7.04 18.44
CA ASP A 299 19.42 -8.13 18.59
C ASP A 299 20.86 -7.64 18.88
N GLY A 300 21.10 -6.32 18.85
CA GLY A 300 22.39 -5.68 19.06
C GLY A 300 23.15 -5.34 17.77
N HIS A 301 22.67 -5.77 16.59
CA HIS A 301 23.29 -5.41 15.31
C HIS A 301 23.19 -3.90 15.08
N PRO A 302 24.22 -3.21 14.54
CA PRO A 302 24.12 -1.80 14.18
C PRO A 302 22.92 -1.51 13.26
N PHE A 303 22.20 -0.42 13.55
CA PHE A 303 21.21 0.19 12.66
C PHE A 303 21.86 1.40 11.98
N THR A 304 21.74 1.48 10.66
CA THR A 304 22.52 2.40 9.82
C THR A 304 21.72 2.98 8.67
N ALA A 305 22.26 4.02 8.03
CA ALA A 305 21.79 4.54 6.75
C ALA A 305 21.63 3.43 5.69
N HIS A 306 22.51 2.42 5.71
CA HIS A 306 22.47 1.27 4.79
C HIS A 306 21.25 0.37 4.96
N ASP A 307 20.62 0.32 6.13
CA ASP A 307 19.34 -0.37 6.33
C ASP A 307 18.19 0.35 5.60
N ILE A 308 18.19 1.69 5.65
CA ILE A 308 17.20 2.50 4.94
C ILE A 308 17.44 2.46 3.43
N VAL A 309 18.68 2.60 2.97
CA VAL A 309 19.04 2.46 1.55
C VAL A 309 18.66 1.08 1.02
N TRP A 310 18.85 0.01 1.80
CA TRP A 310 18.38 -1.34 1.48
C TRP A 310 16.86 -1.41 1.34
N ALA A 311 16.12 -0.97 2.36
CA ALA A 311 14.67 -0.97 2.37
C ALA A 311 14.08 -0.15 1.19
N CYS A 312 14.70 0.99 0.89
CA CYS A 312 14.29 1.85 -0.21
C CYS A 312 14.69 1.26 -1.58
N ASN A 313 15.98 1.13 -1.87
CA ASN A 313 16.46 0.89 -3.23
C ASN A 313 16.35 -0.56 -3.70
N THR A 314 16.41 -1.52 -2.76
CA THR A 314 16.39 -2.95 -3.08
C THR A 314 15.06 -3.61 -2.75
N VAL A 315 14.42 -3.26 -1.63
CA VAL A 315 13.14 -3.91 -1.23
C VAL A 315 11.93 -3.23 -1.90
N LYS A 316 11.89 -1.90 -1.95
CA LYS A 316 10.84 -1.14 -2.67
C LYS A 316 11.23 -0.82 -4.11
N GLY A 317 12.51 -0.55 -4.36
CA GLY A 317 13.07 -0.08 -5.63
C GLY A 317 13.51 -1.15 -6.62
N SER A 318 13.18 -2.42 -6.40
CA SER A 318 13.52 -3.53 -7.31
C SER A 318 12.35 -3.91 -8.23
N ASP A 319 12.68 -4.52 -9.37
CA ASP A 319 11.73 -5.24 -10.23
C ASP A 319 10.96 -6.35 -9.48
N ALA A 320 11.44 -6.73 -8.29
CA ALA A 320 10.92 -7.78 -7.44
C ALA A 320 9.68 -7.33 -6.63
N ALA A 321 9.55 -6.03 -6.34
CA ALA A 321 8.44 -5.44 -5.60
C ALA A 321 7.11 -5.52 -6.38
N PRO A 322 5.95 -5.71 -5.72
CA PRO A 322 4.63 -5.68 -6.38
C PRO A 322 4.28 -4.31 -6.99
N SER A 323 4.73 -3.24 -6.33
CA SER A 323 4.61 -1.86 -6.79
C SER A 323 5.69 -0.98 -6.15
N LEU A 324 6.13 0.03 -6.90
CA LEU A 324 6.91 1.15 -6.37
C LEU A 324 5.97 2.09 -5.59
N PRO A 325 6.35 2.58 -4.40
CA PRO A 325 5.65 3.68 -3.76
C PRO A 325 5.70 4.94 -4.62
N GLU A 326 4.55 5.62 -4.78
CA GLU A 326 4.41 6.84 -5.59
C GLU A 326 5.51 7.88 -5.29
N TRP A 327 5.79 8.15 -4.01
CA TRP A 327 6.80 9.14 -3.62
C TRP A 327 8.23 8.80 -4.09
N MET A 328 8.52 7.56 -4.49
CA MET A 328 9.84 7.16 -5.02
C MET A 328 9.98 7.41 -6.53
N GLN A 329 8.90 7.81 -7.20
CA GLN A 329 8.76 7.87 -8.65
C GLN A 329 8.08 9.19 -9.06
N GLU A 330 8.81 10.11 -9.68
CA GLU A 330 8.24 11.39 -10.13
C GLU A 330 7.32 11.22 -11.34
N THR A 331 7.76 10.43 -12.32
CA THR A 331 6.98 10.10 -13.52
C THR A 331 7.18 8.65 -13.90
N ASP A 332 6.13 8.02 -14.44
CA ASP A 332 6.24 6.66 -14.98
C ASP A 332 6.99 6.60 -16.31
N GLY A 333 6.91 7.66 -17.12
CA GLY A 333 7.45 7.79 -18.47
C GLY A 333 6.91 6.76 -19.48
N ARG A 334 6.52 5.55 -19.07
CA ARG A 334 6.15 4.44 -19.96
C ARG A 334 4.70 4.49 -20.41
N SER A 335 3.79 4.94 -19.55
CA SER A 335 2.34 4.84 -19.76
C SER A 335 1.69 6.21 -20.00
N ARG A 336 2.35 7.30 -19.59
CA ARG A 336 1.86 8.66 -19.73
C ARG A 336 2.94 9.59 -20.30
N LEU A 337 2.51 10.53 -21.13
CA LEU A 337 3.24 11.75 -21.47
C LEU A 337 2.92 12.83 -20.41
N TYR A 338 3.93 13.50 -19.89
CA TYR A 338 3.79 14.62 -18.96
C TYR A 338 4.12 15.94 -19.67
N VAL A 339 3.69 17.09 -19.12
CA VAL A 339 4.00 18.41 -19.69
C VAL A 339 5.51 18.64 -19.79
N ASP A 340 6.27 18.21 -18.77
CA ASP A 340 7.74 18.33 -18.72
C ASP A 340 8.50 17.25 -19.51
N ASP A 341 7.77 16.38 -20.22
CA ASP A 341 8.39 15.54 -21.25
C ASP A 341 8.52 16.31 -22.58
N VAL A 342 7.80 17.42 -22.78
CA VAL A 342 7.92 18.24 -23.99
C VAL A 342 9.03 19.27 -23.78
N LEU A 343 10.11 19.12 -24.54
CA LEU A 343 11.32 19.94 -24.47
C LEU A 343 11.18 21.26 -25.25
N ASP A 344 10.44 21.23 -26.36
CA ASP A 344 10.19 22.39 -27.23
C ASP A 344 8.73 22.36 -27.73
N TRP A 345 7.88 23.18 -27.10
CA TRP A 345 6.45 23.26 -27.40
C TRP A 345 6.17 23.80 -28.81
N PRO A 346 6.67 24.98 -29.22
CA PRO A 346 6.49 25.49 -30.58
C PRO A 346 6.98 24.52 -31.67
N ALA A 347 8.13 23.87 -31.48
CA ALA A 347 8.66 22.96 -32.49
C ALA A 347 7.86 21.65 -32.57
N LEU A 348 7.43 21.08 -31.44
CA LEU A 348 6.55 19.90 -31.41
C LEU A 348 5.22 20.19 -32.10
N VAL A 349 4.53 21.26 -31.72
CA VAL A 349 3.23 21.67 -32.29
C VAL A 349 3.38 21.92 -33.80
N GLY A 350 4.45 22.62 -34.20
CA GLY A 350 4.75 22.87 -35.60
C GLY A 350 5.03 21.59 -36.40
N ALA A 351 5.74 20.61 -35.83
CA ALA A 351 6.01 19.31 -36.47
C ALA A 351 4.71 18.51 -36.68
N ILE A 352 3.91 18.32 -35.62
CA ILE A 352 2.63 17.61 -35.67
C ILE A 352 1.70 18.22 -36.71
N LEU A 353 1.53 19.56 -36.71
CA LEU A 353 0.62 20.23 -37.64
C LEU A 353 1.10 20.17 -39.10
N ARG A 354 2.42 20.25 -39.37
CA ARG A 354 2.97 20.06 -40.72
C ARG A 354 2.69 18.65 -41.22
N GLU A 355 3.00 17.63 -40.43
CA GLU A 355 2.78 16.23 -40.77
C GLU A 355 1.29 15.87 -40.95
N ALA A 356 0.42 16.44 -40.11
CA ALA A 356 -1.03 16.27 -40.20
C ALA A 356 -1.62 16.83 -41.50
N SER A 357 -1.00 17.87 -42.07
CA SER A 357 -1.40 18.49 -43.34
C SER A 357 -0.90 17.78 -44.61
N GLY A 358 0.02 16.82 -44.46
CA GLY A 358 0.59 16.07 -45.59
C GLY A 358 -0.29 14.91 -46.05
N GLU A 359 -0.07 14.43 -47.28
CA GLU A 359 -0.79 13.27 -47.82
C GLU A 359 -0.20 11.92 -47.40
N ALA A 360 1.12 11.85 -47.18
CA ALA A 360 1.82 10.62 -46.81
C ALA A 360 1.43 10.11 -45.40
N PRO A 361 1.52 8.79 -45.14
CA PRO A 361 1.43 8.24 -43.78
C PRO A 361 2.48 8.88 -42.87
N SER A 362 2.06 9.42 -41.73
CA SER A 362 2.93 10.13 -40.79
C SER A 362 2.38 10.05 -39.36
N PRO A 363 3.24 10.18 -38.33
CA PRO A 363 2.81 10.27 -36.93
C PRO A 363 1.80 11.41 -36.72
N GLY A 364 2.04 12.59 -37.31
CA GLY A 364 1.11 13.73 -37.25
C GLY A 364 -0.26 13.45 -37.85
N ARG A 365 -0.36 12.67 -38.94
CA ARG A 365 -1.67 12.24 -39.46
C ARG A 365 -2.41 11.31 -38.49
N GLN A 366 -1.72 10.39 -37.81
CA GLN A 366 -2.38 9.52 -36.82
C GLN A 366 -2.84 10.32 -35.59
N ILE A 367 -2.05 11.31 -35.14
CA ILE A 367 -2.45 12.25 -34.09
C ILE A 367 -3.70 13.03 -34.50
N ALA A 368 -3.75 13.59 -35.71
CA ALA A 368 -4.91 14.32 -36.22
C ALA A 368 -6.17 13.43 -36.32
N ARG A 369 -5.99 12.19 -36.79
CA ARG A 369 -7.07 11.20 -36.95
C ARG A 369 -7.68 10.74 -35.61
N THR A 370 -6.86 10.59 -34.58
CA THR A 370 -7.29 9.98 -33.29
C THR A 370 -7.54 10.99 -32.18
N GLY A 371 -6.83 12.12 -32.16
CA GLY A 371 -7.14 13.24 -31.26
C GLY A 371 -8.29 14.12 -31.75
N GLY A 372 -8.65 13.99 -33.03
CA GLY A 372 -9.79 14.68 -33.65
C GLY A 372 -9.72 16.20 -33.62
N GLU A 373 -10.86 16.84 -33.87
CA GLU A 373 -10.96 18.30 -33.95
C GLU A 373 -10.56 19.00 -32.65
N ARG A 374 -10.82 18.40 -31.47
CA ARG A 374 -10.45 18.97 -30.16
C ARG A 374 -8.93 19.13 -30.05
N LEU A 375 -8.15 18.09 -30.37
CA LEU A 375 -6.69 18.18 -30.30
C LEU A 375 -6.14 19.17 -31.34
N LEU A 376 -6.68 19.14 -32.57
CA LEU A 376 -6.26 20.07 -33.62
C LEU A 376 -6.54 21.54 -33.27
N ALA A 377 -7.67 21.84 -32.61
CA ALA A 377 -7.97 23.18 -32.13
C ALA A 377 -7.02 23.65 -31.02
N LEU A 378 -6.64 22.75 -30.08
CA LEU A 378 -5.66 23.05 -29.03
C LEU A 378 -4.26 23.29 -29.61
N LEU A 379 -3.82 22.45 -30.56
CA LEU A 379 -2.57 22.64 -31.29
C LEU A 379 -2.58 23.93 -32.13
N GLY A 380 -3.73 24.29 -32.71
CA GLY A 380 -3.93 25.56 -33.41
C GLY A 380 -3.71 26.77 -32.51
N ARG A 381 -4.34 26.80 -31.33
CA ARG A 381 -4.12 27.85 -30.31
C ARG A 381 -2.63 27.99 -29.93
N ALA A 382 -1.94 26.88 -29.72
CA ALA A 382 -0.52 26.88 -29.41
C ALA A 382 0.36 27.39 -30.56
N ARG A 383 0.04 27.03 -31.81
CA ARG A 383 0.69 27.58 -33.02
C ARG A 383 0.47 29.09 -33.14
N ASP A 384 -0.72 29.57 -32.77
CA ASP A 384 -1.13 30.97 -32.91
C ASP A 384 -0.60 31.86 -31.75
N GLY A 385 0.26 31.31 -30.89
CA GLY A 385 1.04 32.04 -29.88
C GLY A 385 0.51 31.95 -28.45
N GLU A 386 -0.54 31.16 -28.20
CA GLU A 386 -0.99 30.90 -26.83
C GLU A 386 -0.06 29.88 -26.14
N ASP A 387 0.57 30.26 -25.03
CA ASP A 387 1.47 29.41 -24.26
C ASP A 387 1.17 29.47 -22.75
N SER A 388 0.07 28.83 -22.36
CA SER A 388 -0.37 28.72 -20.96
C SER A 388 -0.13 27.31 -20.40
N PRO A 389 0.18 27.15 -19.08
CA PRO A 389 0.25 25.84 -18.43
C PRO A 389 -1.03 25.01 -18.65
N GLU A 390 -2.19 25.66 -18.65
CA GLU A 390 -3.50 25.07 -18.90
C GLU A 390 -3.60 24.47 -20.31
N LEU A 391 -3.19 25.24 -21.35
CA LEU A 391 -3.20 24.75 -22.73
C LEU A 391 -2.22 23.59 -22.92
N ARG A 392 -1.00 23.67 -22.37
CA ARG A 392 -0.02 22.58 -22.40
C ARG A 392 -0.57 21.30 -21.79
N PHE A 393 -1.22 21.41 -20.63
CA PHE A 393 -1.85 20.29 -19.94
C PHE A 393 -3.04 19.70 -20.74
N GLN A 394 -3.87 20.55 -21.37
CA GLN A 394 -4.95 20.12 -22.26
C GLN A 394 -4.42 19.35 -23.48
N ILE A 395 -3.36 19.84 -24.14
CA ILE A 395 -2.73 19.17 -25.29
C ILE A 395 -2.16 17.80 -24.89
N VAL A 396 -1.38 17.74 -23.80
CA VAL A 396 -0.80 16.48 -23.29
C VAL A 396 -1.90 15.48 -22.88
N THR A 397 -3.01 15.96 -22.32
CA THR A 397 -4.16 15.09 -21.98
C THR A 397 -4.80 14.50 -23.23
N ALA A 398 -5.05 15.33 -24.26
CA ALA A 398 -5.61 14.87 -25.52
C ALA A 398 -4.67 13.94 -26.31
N LEU A 399 -3.35 14.16 -26.26
CA LEU A 399 -2.34 13.23 -26.80
C LEU A 399 -2.37 11.88 -26.05
N ASN A 400 -2.42 11.88 -24.72
CA ASN A 400 -2.54 10.65 -23.92
C ASN A 400 -3.84 9.87 -24.17
N MET A 401 -4.91 10.54 -24.63
CA MET A 401 -6.12 9.88 -25.11
C MET A 401 -5.91 9.28 -26.50
N ALA A 402 -5.38 10.06 -27.45
CA ALA A 402 -5.07 9.61 -28.81
C ALA A 402 -4.21 8.34 -28.84
N PHE A 403 -3.21 8.23 -27.96
CA PHE A 403 -2.35 7.04 -27.86
C PHE A 403 -3.09 5.75 -27.48
N ARG A 404 -4.34 5.80 -26.98
CA ARG A 404 -5.11 4.58 -26.62
C ARG A 404 -5.92 4.02 -27.77
N GLU A 405 -6.22 4.85 -28.76
CA GLU A 405 -6.98 4.43 -29.92
C GLU A 405 -6.19 3.38 -30.71
N LYS A 406 -6.84 2.25 -31.02
CA LYS A 406 -6.22 1.23 -31.88
C LYS A 406 -5.79 1.84 -33.22
N ALA A 407 -6.60 2.76 -33.74
CA ALA A 407 -6.37 3.48 -34.98
C ALA A 407 -5.16 4.44 -34.96
N PHE A 408 -4.51 4.66 -33.81
CA PHE A 408 -3.26 5.44 -33.74
C PHE A 408 -2.09 4.64 -34.31
N PHE A 409 -2.08 3.32 -34.10
CA PHE A 409 -1.03 2.47 -34.63
C PHE A 409 -1.28 2.22 -36.13
N ASP A 410 -0.34 2.67 -36.94
CA ASP A 410 -0.25 2.35 -38.36
C ASP A 410 1.21 2.09 -38.72
N ALA A 411 1.50 0.85 -39.14
CA ALA A 411 2.88 0.43 -39.40
C ALA A 411 3.55 1.29 -40.48
N ALA A 412 2.81 1.78 -41.48
CA ALA A 412 3.37 2.64 -42.53
C ALA A 412 3.80 4.02 -41.98
N SER A 413 2.99 4.63 -41.11
CA SER A 413 3.28 5.91 -40.47
C SER A 413 4.53 5.89 -39.58
N PHE A 414 4.95 4.72 -39.09
CA PHE A 414 6.10 4.57 -38.19
C PHE A 414 7.28 3.76 -38.78
N ALA A 415 7.18 3.27 -40.02
CA ALA A 415 8.18 2.41 -40.66
C ALA A 415 9.58 3.04 -40.83
N HIS A 416 9.70 4.36 -40.70
CA HIS A 416 10.95 5.11 -40.83
C HIS A 416 11.72 5.27 -39.50
N LEU A 417 11.16 4.80 -38.37
CA LEU A 417 11.79 4.93 -37.06
C LEU A 417 12.87 3.87 -36.83
N ASP A 418 14.07 4.31 -36.42
CA ASP A 418 15.14 3.44 -35.94
C ASP A 418 14.84 2.94 -34.52
N LEU A 419 14.15 1.79 -34.42
CA LEU A 419 13.83 1.14 -33.14
C LEU A 419 14.97 0.26 -32.61
N ASP A 420 15.94 -0.12 -33.46
CA ASP A 420 17.00 -1.07 -33.13
C ASP A 420 18.33 -0.39 -32.79
N GLY A 421 18.68 0.74 -33.39
CA GLY A 421 19.99 1.37 -33.19
C GLY A 421 20.29 1.78 -31.75
N GLU A 422 19.28 2.02 -30.90
CA GLU A 422 19.52 2.22 -29.46
C GLU A 422 19.72 0.90 -28.70
N ILE A 423 19.05 -0.19 -29.12
CA ILE A 423 19.31 -1.55 -28.62
C ILE A 423 20.74 -1.93 -28.97
N GLU A 424 21.16 -1.75 -30.22
CA GLU A 424 22.51 -2.03 -30.71
C GLU A 424 23.57 -1.22 -29.96
N ARG A 425 23.35 0.09 -29.74
CA ARG A 425 24.26 0.93 -28.93
C ARG A 425 24.40 0.41 -27.50
N LEU A 426 23.32 -0.02 -26.85
CA LEU A 426 23.36 -0.57 -25.49
C LEU A 426 23.98 -1.97 -25.46
N GLU A 427 23.67 -2.85 -26.43
CA GLU A 427 24.32 -4.17 -26.53
C GLU A 427 25.83 -4.06 -26.84
N ALA A 428 26.26 -3.03 -27.57
CA ALA A 428 27.67 -2.77 -27.88
C ALA A 428 28.50 -2.30 -26.66
N ILE A 429 27.89 -1.65 -25.65
CA ILE A 429 28.56 -1.36 -24.37
C ILE A 429 28.94 -2.67 -23.66
N GLY A 430 28.19 -3.74 -23.87
CA GLY A 430 28.38 -5.03 -23.21
C GLY A 430 27.56 -5.12 -21.92
N PHE A 431 26.75 -6.18 -21.80
CA PHE A 431 25.75 -6.33 -20.74
C PHE A 431 26.34 -6.32 -19.32
N SER A 432 27.62 -6.66 -19.15
CA SER A 432 28.30 -6.60 -17.84
C SER A 432 28.67 -5.19 -17.39
N ARG A 433 28.65 -4.20 -18.31
CA ARG A 433 29.04 -2.81 -18.08
C ARG A 433 27.87 -1.82 -18.10
N LEU A 434 26.65 -2.29 -18.35
CA LEU A 434 25.45 -1.47 -18.29
C LEU A 434 25.07 -1.16 -16.83
N ASP A 435 24.76 0.10 -16.53
CA ASP A 435 24.21 0.49 -15.23
C ASP A 435 22.72 0.09 -15.07
N LYS A 436 22.12 0.34 -13.89
CA LYS A 436 20.73 -0.04 -13.60
C LYS A 436 19.73 0.62 -14.55
N ASP A 437 19.95 1.89 -14.91
CA ASP A 437 19.05 2.66 -15.76
C ASP A 437 19.20 2.25 -17.24
N GLN A 438 20.44 1.98 -17.68
CA GLN A 438 20.75 1.44 -19.00
C GLN A 438 20.20 0.03 -19.21
N LEU A 439 20.32 -0.87 -18.22
CA LEU A 439 19.71 -2.21 -18.24
C LEU A 439 18.18 -2.12 -18.31
N LEU A 440 17.60 -1.23 -17.51
CA LEU A 440 16.18 -0.97 -17.50
C LEU A 440 15.69 -0.45 -18.86
N ARG A 441 16.42 0.51 -19.45
CA ARG A 441 16.16 1.07 -20.79
C ARG A 441 16.27 0.01 -21.89
N LEU A 442 17.34 -0.80 -21.92
CA LEU A 442 17.51 -1.91 -22.87
C LEU A 442 16.33 -2.88 -22.81
N ASN A 443 15.94 -3.28 -21.61
CA ASN A 443 14.81 -4.19 -21.40
C ASN A 443 13.47 -3.58 -21.87
N TRP A 444 13.27 -2.26 -21.85
CA TRP A 444 12.07 -1.65 -22.45
C TRP A 444 12.13 -1.56 -23.96
N LEU A 445 13.30 -1.28 -24.54
CA LEU A 445 13.46 -1.21 -25.99
C LEU A 445 13.19 -2.58 -26.62
N LEU A 446 13.67 -3.66 -26.00
CA LEU A 446 13.35 -5.04 -26.39
C LEU A 446 11.86 -5.35 -26.25
N GLU A 447 11.19 -4.87 -25.20
CA GLU A 447 9.73 -5.00 -25.06
C GLU A 447 8.98 -4.20 -26.13
N ARG A 448 9.39 -2.96 -26.42
CA ARG A 448 8.82 -2.11 -27.47
C ARG A 448 8.95 -2.77 -28.85
N ARG A 449 10.13 -3.29 -29.19
CA ARG A 449 10.37 -4.03 -30.44
C ARG A 449 9.46 -5.26 -30.54
N SER A 450 9.34 -6.03 -29.47
CA SER A 450 8.42 -7.18 -29.44
C SER A 450 6.95 -6.77 -29.56
N ALA A 451 6.53 -5.67 -28.93
CA ALA A 451 5.17 -5.15 -29.03
C ALA A 451 4.86 -4.59 -30.43
N TYR A 452 5.81 -3.89 -31.06
CA TYR A 452 5.72 -3.40 -32.44
C TYR A 452 5.54 -4.55 -33.42
N ALA A 453 6.38 -5.59 -33.31
CA ALA A 453 6.31 -6.77 -34.17
C ALA A 453 4.96 -7.50 -34.06
N ARG A 454 4.37 -7.59 -32.85
CA ARG A 454 3.01 -8.14 -32.71
C ARG A 454 1.96 -7.20 -33.32
N ALA A 455 1.97 -5.91 -32.97
CA ALA A 455 0.99 -4.94 -33.48
C ALA A 455 0.98 -4.84 -35.02
N ALA A 456 2.15 -4.99 -35.66
CA ALA A 456 2.30 -5.00 -37.11
C ALA A 456 1.84 -6.31 -37.77
N ALA A 457 1.78 -7.42 -37.03
CA ALA A 457 1.27 -8.71 -37.52
C ALA A 457 -0.24 -8.85 -37.27
N ASP A 458 -0.68 -8.57 -36.04
CA ASP A 458 -2.08 -8.47 -35.63
C ASP A 458 -2.20 -7.51 -34.44
N ILE A 459 -2.92 -6.39 -34.65
CA ILE A 459 -3.15 -5.38 -33.61
C ILE A 459 -4.09 -5.88 -32.50
N ASP A 460 -4.95 -6.84 -32.78
CA ASP A 460 -5.93 -7.36 -31.80
C ASP A 460 -5.30 -8.34 -30.80
N ASP A 461 -4.14 -8.93 -31.12
CA ASP A 461 -3.28 -9.67 -30.18
C ASP A 461 -2.55 -8.73 -29.18
N VAL A 462 -2.58 -7.42 -29.40
CA VAL A 462 -1.97 -6.44 -28.49
C VAL A 462 -3.00 -5.88 -27.52
N ARG A 463 -2.95 -6.38 -26.27
CA ARG A 463 -3.76 -5.85 -25.15
C ARG A 463 -3.73 -4.31 -25.09
N PRO A 464 -4.86 -3.61 -24.87
CA PRO A 464 -4.95 -2.15 -24.97
C PRO A 464 -3.89 -1.37 -24.18
N VAL A 465 -3.56 -1.82 -22.97
CA VAL A 465 -2.50 -1.22 -22.12
C VAL A 465 -1.10 -1.34 -22.75
N ALA A 466 -0.81 -2.44 -23.43
CA ALA A 466 0.46 -2.62 -24.14
C ALA A 466 0.50 -1.79 -25.43
N LEU A 467 -0.63 -1.69 -26.14
CA LEU A 467 -0.76 -0.88 -27.35
C LEU A 467 -0.61 0.62 -27.04
N SER A 468 -1.23 1.11 -25.96
CA SER A 468 -1.08 2.51 -25.55
C SER A 468 0.37 2.89 -25.19
N ARG A 469 1.08 1.99 -24.51
CA ARG A 469 2.51 2.15 -24.22
C ARG A 469 3.39 2.11 -25.48
N LEU A 470 3.02 1.28 -26.46
CA LEU A 470 3.68 1.25 -27.77
C LEU A 470 3.46 2.56 -28.54
N ASN A 471 2.22 3.03 -28.63
CA ASN A 471 1.86 4.27 -29.31
C ASN A 471 2.59 5.49 -28.74
N LEU A 472 2.61 5.61 -27.41
CA LEU A 472 3.39 6.65 -26.71
C LEU A 472 4.92 6.50 -26.91
N ALA A 473 5.43 5.28 -27.05
CA ALA A 473 6.83 5.06 -27.37
C ALA A 473 7.17 5.51 -28.80
N LEU A 474 6.34 5.15 -29.78
CA LEU A 474 6.49 5.54 -31.19
C LEU A 474 6.38 7.06 -31.36
N PHE A 475 5.43 7.70 -30.67
CA PHE A 475 5.33 9.17 -30.60
C PHE A 475 6.65 9.81 -30.12
N ARG A 476 7.24 9.30 -29.03
CA ARG A 476 8.49 9.85 -28.50
C ARG A 476 9.69 9.64 -29.41
N GLU A 477 9.80 8.50 -30.09
CA GLU A 477 10.92 8.31 -31.03
C GLU A 477 10.71 9.14 -32.32
N ALA A 478 9.47 9.33 -32.79
CA ALA A 478 9.16 10.23 -33.91
C ALA A 478 9.49 11.70 -33.64
N TYR A 479 9.17 12.20 -32.44
CA TYR A 479 9.43 13.58 -32.04
C TYR A 479 10.61 13.73 -31.07
N ARG A 480 11.58 12.82 -31.14
CA ARG A 480 12.75 12.74 -30.24
C ARG A 480 13.55 14.05 -30.04
N PRO A 481 13.65 14.98 -31.01
CA PRO A 481 14.28 16.29 -30.79
C PRO A 481 13.46 17.26 -29.92
N HIS A 482 12.16 17.01 -29.75
CA HIS A 482 11.20 17.91 -29.11
C HIS A 482 10.51 17.28 -27.88
N VAL A 483 10.66 15.97 -27.70
CA VAL A 483 10.07 15.20 -26.59
C VAL A 483 11.14 14.32 -25.95
N ASP A 484 11.27 14.43 -24.64
CA ASP A 484 12.16 13.64 -23.78
C ASP A 484 11.87 12.14 -23.97
N ILE A 485 12.94 11.35 -24.04
CA ILE A 485 12.81 9.89 -24.12
C ILE A 485 12.13 9.37 -22.86
N ALA A 486 11.32 8.32 -22.99
CA ALA A 486 10.69 7.70 -21.81
C ALA A 486 11.77 7.22 -20.84
N ARG A 487 11.83 7.85 -19.66
CA ARG A 487 12.71 7.51 -18.54
C ARG A 487 11.90 7.48 -17.25
N LEU A 488 12.25 6.56 -16.35
CA LEU A 488 11.72 6.56 -14.99
C LEU A 488 12.56 7.55 -14.19
N ARG A 489 11.95 8.66 -13.79
CA ARG A 489 12.60 9.64 -12.92
C ARG A 489 12.39 9.19 -11.47
N PHE A 490 13.38 8.51 -10.92
CA PHE A 490 13.36 8.03 -9.53
C PHE A 490 13.90 9.07 -8.56
N VAL A 491 13.48 9.00 -7.31
CA VAL A 491 14.20 9.65 -6.20
C VAL A 491 15.53 8.93 -6.01
N ARG A 492 16.63 9.69 -6.05
CA ARG A 492 17.96 9.16 -5.69
C ARG A 492 18.07 9.12 -4.17
N ILE A 493 18.28 7.92 -3.62
CA ILE A 493 18.35 7.69 -2.16
C ILE A 493 19.70 7.05 -1.85
N GLU A 494 20.49 7.69 -1.00
CA GLU A 494 21.88 7.30 -0.75
C GLU A 494 22.31 7.51 0.70
N ALA A 495 23.27 6.70 1.15
CA ALA A 495 24.04 6.95 2.35
C ALA A 495 25.14 7.98 2.00
N VAL A 496 25.35 8.98 2.86
CA VAL A 496 26.31 10.06 2.62
C VAL A 496 27.38 10.02 3.71
N PRO A 497 28.68 10.05 3.38
CA PRO A 497 29.74 10.12 4.38
C PRO A 497 29.70 11.44 5.16
N ASP A 498 30.00 11.38 6.46
CA ASP A 498 30.36 12.56 7.25
C ASP A 498 31.76 13.09 6.88
N GLU A 499 32.18 14.16 7.55
CA GLU A 499 33.52 14.77 7.41
C GLU A 499 34.70 13.80 7.68
N ASN A 500 34.44 12.66 8.33
CA ASN A 500 35.42 11.61 8.64
C ASN A 500 35.31 10.40 7.69
N GLY A 501 34.41 10.45 6.69
CA GLY A 501 34.16 9.35 5.75
C GLY A 501 33.16 8.31 6.24
N ASP A 502 32.48 8.51 7.37
CA ASP A 502 31.52 7.55 7.93
C ASP A 502 30.12 7.78 7.37
N ASP A 503 29.69 6.91 6.45
CA ASP A 503 28.38 6.95 5.80
C ASP A 503 27.25 6.27 6.58
N SER A 504 27.54 5.70 7.76
CA SER A 504 26.59 4.84 8.49
C SER A 504 25.37 5.56 9.05
N HIS A 505 25.30 6.90 9.00
CA HIS A 505 24.33 7.66 9.77
C HIS A 505 23.77 8.91 9.06
N ILE A 506 24.00 9.12 7.77
CA ILE A 506 23.36 10.19 6.99
C ILE A 506 22.68 9.57 5.77
N VAL A 507 21.38 9.86 5.59
CA VAL A 507 20.59 9.42 4.42
C VAL A 507 20.11 10.64 3.66
N ARG A 508 20.39 10.71 2.36
CA ARG A 508 19.90 11.79 1.49
C ARG A 508 18.88 11.25 0.49
N PHE A 509 17.81 12.02 0.29
CA PHE A 509 16.80 11.86 -0.75
C PHE A 509 16.89 13.06 -1.69
N THR A 510 17.14 12.80 -2.98
CA THR A 510 17.17 13.83 -4.03
C THR A 510 16.04 13.55 -5.01
N PHE A 511 14.98 14.35 -4.93
CA PHE A 511 13.82 14.29 -5.80
C PHE A 511 14.10 15.05 -7.10
N PRO A 512 13.72 14.49 -8.26
CA PRO A 512 13.90 15.19 -9.53
C PRO A 512 12.93 16.39 -9.70
N LYS A 513 11.84 16.48 -8.91
CA LYS A 513 10.98 17.67 -8.72
C LYS A 513 10.74 18.01 -7.24
N PRO A 514 10.34 19.25 -6.90
CA PRO A 514 9.87 19.62 -5.56
C PRO A 514 8.81 18.66 -5.01
N ASN A 515 8.91 18.35 -3.71
CA ASN A 515 7.92 17.54 -2.98
C ASN A 515 7.66 18.17 -1.60
N ALA A 516 6.79 19.17 -1.58
CA ALA A 516 6.54 20.03 -0.42
C ALA A 516 5.86 19.32 0.78
N ILE A 517 5.54 18.03 0.68
CA ILE A 517 4.87 17.23 1.73
C ILE A 517 5.66 15.96 2.11
N PHE A 518 6.93 15.86 1.72
CA PHE A 518 7.69 14.63 1.95
C PHE A 518 7.95 14.36 3.44
N LEU A 519 8.24 15.39 4.25
CA LEU A 519 8.45 15.23 5.71
C LEU A 519 7.21 14.61 6.37
N GLU A 520 6.03 15.15 6.06
CA GLU A 520 4.73 14.63 6.48
C GLU A 520 4.51 13.16 6.01
N LYS A 521 4.87 12.84 4.76
CA LYS A 521 4.84 11.46 4.22
C LYS A 521 5.83 10.52 4.95
N THR A 522 6.96 11.01 5.46
CA THR A 522 7.90 10.19 6.24
C THR A 522 7.35 9.82 7.63
N ALA A 523 6.61 10.74 8.25
CA ALA A 523 5.95 10.53 9.54
C ALA A 523 4.72 9.61 9.43
N THR A 524 3.97 9.65 8.32
CA THR A 524 2.76 8.84 8.13
C THR A 524 2.99 7.57 7.31
N PHE A 525 3.26 7.71 6.01
CA PHE A 525 3.13 6.62 5.03
C PHE A 525 4.36 5.71 4.94
N MET A 526 5.58 6.25 5.02
CA MET A 526 6.82 5.45 4.97
C MET A 526 6.86 4.39 6.08
N PHE A 527 6.23 4.71 7.21
CA PHE A 527 6.00 3.78 8.30
C PHE A 527 5.13 2.58 7.89
N TYR A 528 3.92 2.80 7.36
CA TYR A 528 3.00 1.72 6.98
C TYR A 528 3.56 0.81 5.88
N ILE A 529 4.26 1.37 4.88
CA ILE A 529 4.92 0.56 3.85
C ILE A 529 6.16 -0.20 4.38
N GLY A 530 6.57 0.05 5.62
CA GLY A 530 7.55 -0.74 6.36
C GLY A 530 9.00 -0.39 6.04
N THR A 531 9.27 0.85 5.62
CA THR A 531 10.64 1.29 5.28
C THR A 531 11.58 1.23 6.48
N PHE A 532 11.08 1.49 7.69
CA PHE A 532 11.89 1.55 8.93
C PHE A 532 11.97 0.21 9.70
N GLN A 533 11.29 -0.83 9.22
CA GLN A 533 11.23 -2.15 9.87
C GLN A 533 11.66 -3.20 8.85
N ASN A 534 12.93 -3.10 8.46
CA ASN A 534 13.55 -3.96 7.46
C ASN A 534 15.05 -4.14 7.77
N PRO A 535 15.40 -4.90 8.82
CA PRO A 535 16.79 -5.15 9.19
C PRO A 535 17.55 -5.79 8.03
N LYS A 536 18.54 -5.10 7.47
CA LYS A 536 19.25 -5.55 6.26
C LYS A 536 19.96 -6.88 6.51
N HIS A 537 20.66 -6.99 7.64
CA HIS A 537 21.43 -8.18 8.02
C HIS A 537 20.55 -9.44 8.17
N TYR A 538 19.30 -9.27 8.58
CA TYR A 538 18.34 -10.36 8.78
C TYR A 538 17.53 -10.69 7.52
N THR A 539 17.13 -9.67 6.74
CA THR A 539 16.21 -9.83 5.60
C THR A 539 16.91 -10.07 4.26
N ALA A 540 18.13 -9.56 4.06
CA ALA A 540 18.86 -9.69 2.80
C ALA A 540 19.07 -11.15 2.35
N PRO A 541 19.34 -12.14 3.22
CA PRO A 541 19.38 -13.55 2.82
C PRO A 541 18.11 -14.03 2.12
N PHE A 542 16.94 -13.45 2.40
CA PHE A 542 15.65 -13.87 1.83
C PHE A 542 15.25 -13.09 0.57
N HIS A 543 16.12 -12.21 0.06
CA HIS A 543 15.87 -11.39 -1.12
C HIS A 543 16.76 -11.83 -2.30
N PRO A 544 16.26 -11.87 -3.56
CA PRO A 544 17.06 -12.27 -4.72
C PRO A 544 18.32 -11.42 -4.94
N GLU A 545 18.25 -10.13 -4.62
CA GLU A 545 19.38 -9.17 -4.71
C GLU A 545 20.15 -9.00 -3.40
N GLY A 546 19.76 -9.69 -2.32
CA GLY A 546 20.35 -9.49 -0.98
C GLY A 546 21.61 -10.29 -0.69
N SER A 547 22.01 -11.19 -1.59
CA SER A 547 23.32 -11.81 -1.59
C SER A 547 23.85 -11.91 -3.01
N THR A 548 25.06 -11.40 -3.22
CA THR A 548 25.84 -11.64 -4.44
C THR A 548 26.61 -12.97 -4.38
N VAL A 549 26.72 -13.58 -3.20
CA VAL A 549 27.44 -14.86 -2.98
C VAL A 549 26.51 -16.08 -2.88
N LEU A 550 27.07 -17.27 -3.10
CA LEU A 550 26.46 -18.56 -2.81
C LEU A 550 26.15 -18.67 -1.31
N ASN A 551 24.97 -19.16 -0.96
CA ASN A 551 24.57 -19.48 0.41
C ASN A 551 24.14 -20.95 0.54
N THR A 552 23.96 -21.43 1.78
CA THR A 552 23.54 -22.81 2.05
C THR A 552 22.24 -23.23 1.38
N ILE A 553 21.27 -22.32 1.24
CA ILE A 553 19.97 -22.58 0.58
C ILE A 553 20.06 -22.70 -0.95
N ASP A 554 21.18 -22.28 -1.57
CA ASP A 554 21.37 -22.44 -3.02
C ASP A 554 21.71 -23.90 -3.39
N ILE A 555 22.03 -24.75 -2.41
CA ILE A 555 22.33 -26.18 -2.60
C ILE A 555 21.13 -27.00 -2.12
N TYR A 556 20.49 -27.72 -3.04
CA TYR A 556 19.28 -28.50 -2.77
C TYR A 556 19.56 -29.90 -2.22
N ARG A 557 20.67 -30.51 -2.67
CA ARG A 557 21.01 -31.91 -2.37
C ARG A 557 22.49 -32.02 -2.02
N TRP A 558 22.81 -31.79 -0.75
CA TRP A 558 24.17 -31.78 -0.23
C TRP A 558 24.85 -33.13 -0.43
N SER A 559 24.18 -34.22 -0.04
CA SER A 559 24.76 -35.56 -0.11
C SER A 559 25.15 -35.94 -1.54
N ASP A 560 24.27 -35.66 -2.50
CA ASP A 560 24.45 -35.99 -3.92
C ASP A 560 25.44 -35.05 -4.64
N LEU A 561 25.43 -33.74 -4.31
CA LEU A 561 26.37 -32.78 -4.86
C LEU A 561 27.81 -33.16 -4.51
N PHE A 562 28.09 -33.44 -3.23
CA PHE A 562 29.45 -33.76 -2.79
C PHE A 562 29.90 -35.16 -3.20
N ALA A 563 28.99 -36.12 -3.37
CA ALA A 563 29.31 -37.39 -4.03
C ALA A 563 29.79 -37.15 -5.47
N ARG A 564 29.00 -36.42 -6.28
CA ARG A 564 29.36 -36.10 -7.67
C ARG A 564 30.65 -35.29 -7.78
N LEU A 565 30.87 -34.30 -6.93
CA LEU A 565 32.10 -33.49 -6.90
C LEU A 565 33.34 -34.35 -6.63
N ARG A 566 33.27 -35.27 -5.66
CA ARG A 566 34.37 -36.17 -5.32
C ARG A 566 34.68 -37.13 -6.48
N ASP A 567 33.65 -37.70 -7.08
CA ASP A 567 33.81 -38.66 -8.19
C ASP A 567 34.35 -37.94 -9.45
N GLU A 568 33.90 -36.72 -9.72
CA GLU A 568 34.46 -35.85 -10.77
C GLU A 568 35.92 -35.42 -10.49
N ALA A 569 36.31 -35.26 -9.23
CA ALA A 569 37.68 -34.91 -8.81
C ALA A 569 38.65 -36.10 -8.83
N ALA A 570 38.14 -37.32 -8.64
CA ALA A 570 38.91 -38.57 -8.72
C ALA A 570 39.11 -39.06 -10.17
N ALA A 571 38.24 -38.65 -11.10
CA ALA A 571 38.33 -39.03 -12.51
C ALA A 571 39.52 -38.35 -13.21
N ASP A 572 40.29 -39.11 -14.00
CA ASP A 572 41.43 -38.55 -14.73
C ASP A 572 41.06 -37.88 -16.07
N ARG A 573 40.18 -36.87 -15.98
CA ARG A 573 39.84 -35.94 -17.06
C ARG A 573 39.60 -34.53 -16.51
N PRO A 574 39.69 -33.46 -17.31
CA PRO A 574 39.19 -32.15 -16.92
C PRO A 574 37.68 -32.22 -16.62
N SER A 575 37.26 -31.59 -15.51
CA SER A 575 35.86 -31.53 -15.09
C SER A 575 35.62 -30.35 -14.13
N ALA A 576 34.39 -29.86 -14.08
CA ALA A 576 33.96 -28.82 -13.14
C ALA A 576 34.29 -29.20 -11.68
N GLY A 577 34.03 -30.44 -11.29
CA GLY A 577 34.28 -30.93 -9.93
C GLY A 577 35.76 -31.02 -9.60
N ARG A 578 36.60 -31.50 -10.53
CA ARG A 578 38.07 -31.53 -10.36
C ARG A 578 38.64 -30.12 -10.21
N GLN A 579 38.13 -29.16 -10.99
CA GLN A 579 38.57 -27.76 -10.92
C GLN A 579 38.17 -27.09 -9.60
N LEU A 580 36.92 -27.23 -9.17
CA LEU A 580 36.49 -26.74 -7.84
C LEU A 580 37.32 -27.38 -6.73
N TRP A 581 37.50 -28.70 -6.77
CA TRP A 581 38.24 -29.42 -5.72
C TRP A 581 39.69 -28.95 -5.59
N GLN A 582 40.38 -28.72 -6.71
CA GLN A 582 41.75 -28.17 -6.70
C GLN A 582 41.84 -26.76 -6.09
N CYS A 583 40.81 -25.93 -6.26
CA CYS A 583 40.74 -24.58 -5.69
C CYS A 583 40.28 -24.53 -4.23
N LEU A 584 39.84 -25.65 -3.63
CA LEU A 584 39.47 -25.71 -2.22
C LEU A 584 40.72 -25.80 -1.30
N PRO A 585 40.71 -25.10 -0.14
CA PRO A 585 41.73 -25.26 0.90
C PRO A 585 42.00 -26.73 1.26
N GLU A 586 43.25 -27.06 1.58
CA GLU A 586 43.66 -28.46 1.76
C GLU A 586 43.02 -29.10 3.01
N ASP A 587 42.87 -28.33 4.08
CA ASP A 587 42.15 -28.71 5.29
C ASP A 587 40.66 -29.00 5.01
N VAL A 588 39.99 -28.13 4.24
CA VAL A 588 38.61 -28.34 3.79
C VAL A 588 38.49 -29.59 2.93
N ARG A 589 39.42 -29.82 1.99
CA ARG A 589 39.46 -31.07 1.21
C ARG A 589 39.60 -32.31 2.08
N ARG A 590 40.43 -32.27 3.13
CA ARG A 590 40.59 -33.38 4.07
C ARG A 590 39.31 -33.61 4.90
N ASP A 591 38.62 -32.57 5.37
CA ASP A 591 37.32 -32.72 6.07
C ASP A 591 36.26 -33.33 5.15
N LEU A 592 36.09 -32.79 3.94
CA LEU A 592 35.13 -33.29 2.95
C LEU A 592 35.39 -34.75 2.55
N ALA A 593 36.66 -35.16 2.48
CA ALA A 593 37.04 -36.54 2.20
C ALA A 593 36.82 -37.49 3.40
N ALA A 594 37.09 -37.02 4.62
CA ALA A 594 36.92 -37.82 5.85
C ALA A 594 35.44 -37.97 6.26
N ARG A 595 34.64 -36.92 6.07
CA ARG A 595 33.21 -36.88 6.39
C ARG A 595 32.47 -36.08 5.30
N PRO A 596 31.91 -36.73 4.27
CA PRO A 596 31.09 -36.03 3.27
C PRO A 596 29.97 -35.19 3.92
N PRO A 597 29.61 -34.03 3.34
CA PRO A 597 28.46 -33.25 3.77
C PRO A 597 27.15 -34.00 3.53
N SER A 598 26.18 -33.81 4.41
CA SER A 598 24.84 -34.40 4.30
C SER A 598 23.73 -33.36 4.43
N ASP A 599 22.54 -33.70 3.95
CA ASP A 599 21.36 -32.83 4.03
C ASP A 599 20.91 -32.60 5.49
N GLY A 600 21.28 -33.50 6.42
CA GLY A 600 21.07 -33.35 7.86
C GLY A 600 22.20 -32.62 8.63
N ASP A 601 23.29 -32.20 7.97
CA ASP A 601 24.35 -31.47 8.68
C ASP A 601 23.88 -30.09 9.18
N SER A 602 24.47 -29.66 10.30
CA SER A 602 24.19 -28.36 10.91
C SER A 602 24.47 -27.18 9.97
N GLN A 603 23.70 -26.11 10.10
CA GLN A 603 23.87 -24.90 9.27
C GLN A 603 25.27 -24.29 9.41
N GLY A 604 25.89 -24.35 10.59
CA GLY A 604 27.27 -23.89 10.79
C GLY A 604 28.29 -24.65 9.92
N ARG A 605 28.17 -25.98 9.83
CA ARG A 605 29.04 -26.79 8.97
C ARG A 605 28.78 -26.48 7.49
N LYS A 606 27.52 -26.40 7.09
CA LYS A 606 27.13 -26.05 5.71
C LYS A 606 27.66 -24.67 5.30
N GLN A 607 27.63 -23.70 6.21
CA GLN A 607 28.17 -22.36 5.97
C GLN A 607 29.68 -22.38 5.77
N GLN A 608 30.45 -23.06 6.64
CA GLN A 608 31.92 -23.20 6.48
C GLN A 608 32.31 -23.78 5.11
N ILE A 609 31.57 -24.77 4.62
CA ILE A 609 31.81 -25.38 3.30
C ILE A 609 31.49 -24.39 2.17
N VAL A 610 30.36 -23.66 2.28
CA VAL A 610 29.98 -22.61 1.33
C VAL A 610 30.98 -21.45 1.33
N ASP A 611 31.56 -21.08 2.47
CA ASP A 611 32.58 -20.03 2.57
C ASP A 611 33.89 -20.44 1.88
N ALA A 612 34.27 -21.73 1.98
CA ALA A 612 35.40 -22.29 1.25
C ALA A 612 35.15 -22.31 -0.26
N ILE A 613 33.94 -22.71 -0.71
CA ILE A 613 33.54 -22.61 -2.13
C ILE A 613 33.55 -21.15 -2.59
N ASN A 614 33.02 -20.23 -1.78
CA ASN A 614 33.02 -18.80 -2.08
C ASN A 614 34.42 -18.19 -2.17
N THR A 615 35.39 -18.77 -1.46
CA THR A 615 36.81 -18.41 -1.57
C THR A 615 37.40 -18.93 -2.89
N ALA A 616 37.16 -20.21 -3.21
CA ALA A 616 37.57 -20.82 -4.48
C ALA A 616 36.99 -20.07 -5.70
N LEU A 617 35.72 -19.66 -5.65
CA LEU A 617 35.05 -18.90 -6.71
C LEU A 617 35.67 -17.52 -6.99
N ARG A 618 36.42 -16.92 -6.05
CA ARG A 618 37.14 -15.64 -6.27
C ARG A 618 38.51 -15.81 -6.92
N SER A 619 39.06 -17.03 -6.89
CA SER A 619 40.39 -17.34 -7.42
C SER A 619 40.42 -17.23 -8.96
N ARG A 620 41.59 -16.88 -9.51
CA ARG A 620 41.81 -16.80 -10.96
C ARG A 620 41.88 -18.20 -11.59
N GLU A 621 42.37 -19.14 -10.81
CA GLU A 621 42.63 -20.56 -11.10
C GLU A 621 41.35 -21.39 -11.21
N PHE A 622 40.20 -20.91 -10.71
CA PHE A 622 38.92 -21.64 -10.78
C PHE A 622 38.41 -21.91 -12.21
N TYR A 623 38.82 -21.11 -13.19
CA TYR A 623 38.38 -21.27 -14.57
C TYR A 623 39.47 -21.94 -15.42
N SER A 624 39.12 -23.11 -15.97
CA SER A 624 39.86 -23.78 -17.05
C SER A 624 38.91 -24.02 -18.22
N GLY A 625 39.30 -23.60 -19.43
CA GLY A 625 38.48 -23.76 -20.63
C GLY A 625 38.09 -25.23 -20.90
N GLU A 626 39.02 -26.16 -20.63
CA GLU A 626 38.77 -27.60 -20.78
C GLU A 626 37.82 -28.15 -19.71
N ALA A 627 37.99 -27.74 -18.45
CA ALA A 627 37.19 -28.23 -17.33
C ALA A 627 35.71 -27.83 -17.42
N TRP A 628 35.42 -26.68 -18.06
CA TRP A 628 34.08 -26.12 -18.22
C TRP A 628 33.47 -26.32 -19.62
N ALA A 629 34.19 -26.96 -20.56
CA ALA A 629 33.76 -27.14 -21.95
C ALA A 629 32.44 -27.92 -22.11
N GLY A 630 32.10 -28.79 -21.15
CA GLY A 630 30.87 -29.58 -21.16
C GLY A 630 29.61 -28.86 -20.65
N VAL A 631 29.70 -27.56 -20.31
CA VAL A 631 28.56 -26.77 -19.82
C VAL A 631 28.01 -25.96 -20.99
N ASP A 632 26.93 -26.43 -21.61
CA ASP A 632 26.28 -25.70 -22.71
C ASP A 632 25.45 -24.52 -22.19
N LEU A 633 25.77 -23.35 -22.71
CA LEU A 633 25.36 -22.03 -22.24
C LEU A 633 25.05 -21.11 -23.42
N ALA A 634 25.74 -21.35 -24.54
CA ALA A 634 25.42 -20.75 -25.81
C ALA A 634 24.08 -21.31 -26.32
N GLY A 635 23.86 -22.62 -26.23
CA GLY A 635 22.56 -23.23 -26.55
C GLY A 635 21.42 -22.70 -25.67
N GLU A 636 21.63 -22.57 -24.36
CA GLU A 636 20.63 -22.00 -23.44
C GLU A 636 20.32 -20.52 -23.76
N LEU A 637 21.36 -19.72 -24.02
CA LEU A 637 21.20 -18.31 -24.37
C LEU A 637 20.51 -18.12 -25.74
N GLU A 638 20.85 -18.92 -26.75
CA GLU A 638 20.23 -18.83 -28.07
C GLU A 638 18.77 -19.33 -28.06
N ALA A 639 18.45 -20.37 -27.28
CA ALA A 639 17.07 -20.80 -27.08
C ALA A 639 16.20 -19.70 -26.42
N LEU A 640 16.74 -19.01 -25.42
CA LEU A 640 16.05 -17.86 -24.81
C LEU A 640 16.05 -16.63 -25.73
N ARG A 641 17.09 -16.39 -26.54
CA ARG A 641 17.15 -15.30 -27.54
C ARG A 641 16.11 -15.48 -28.66
N ALA A 642 15.79 -16.73 -29.01
CA ALA A 642 14.73 -17.07 -29.94
C ALA A 642 13.31 -16.91 -29.35
N THR A 643 13.17 -16.85 -28.02
CA THR A 643 11.89 -16.62 -27.35
C THR A 643 11.49 -15.14 -27.42
N PRO A 644 10.27 -14.78 -27.86
CA PRO A 644 9.81 -13.40 -27.88
C PRO A 644 9.95 -12.71 -26.51
N TYR A 645 10.51 -11.49 -26.48
CA TYR A 645 10.87 -10.83 -25.21
C TYR A 645 9.68 -10.59 -24.27
N HIS A 646 8.47 -10.43 -24.81
CA HIS A 646 7.27 -10.32 -23.99
C HIS A 646 6.88 -11.63 -23.27
N GLU A 647 7.17 -12.80 -23.85
CA GLU A 647 6.99 -14.11 -23.21
C GLU A 647 8.02 -14.31 -22.11
N LEU A 648 9.30 -13.98 -22.38
CA LEU A 648 10.34 -13.90 -21.34
C LEU A 648 9.89 -13.01 -20.19
N ARG A 649 9.29 -11.84 -20.47
CA ARG A 649 8.77 -10.93 -19.44
C ARG A 649 7.63 -11.55 -18.62
N MET A 650 6.71 -12.30 -19.24
CA MET A 650 5.63 -12.98 -18.51
C MET A 650 6.19 -14.12 -17.64
N ALA A 651 7.13 -14.90 -18.15
CA ALA A 651 7.90 -15.90 -17.41
C ALA A 651 9.11 -15.25 -16.70
N LYS A 652 8.86 -14.45 -15.65
CA LYS A 652 9.88 -13.60 -14.97
C LYS A 652 11.22 -14.29 -14.65
N GLN A 653 11.21 -15.59 -14.34
CA GLN A 653 12.42 -16.41 -14.18
C GLN A 653 13.24 -16.48 -15.47
N ASN A 654 12.60 -16.77 -16.62
CA ASN A 654 13.24 -16.82 -17.94
C ASN A 654 13.83 -15.46 -18.35
N ARG A 655 13.18 -14.32 -18.05
CA ARG A 655 13.80 -13.00 -18.25
C ARG A 655 15.07 -12.83 -17.42
N LEU A 656 15.01 -13.12 -16.11
CA LEU A 656 16.16 -12.96 -15.24
C LEU A 656 17.30 -13.91 -15.63
N ARG A 657 16.97 -15.12 -16.08
CA ARG A 657 17.92 -16.08 -16.64
C ARG A 657 18.54 -15.60 -17.96
N PHE A 658 17.75 -15.01 -18.84
CA PHE A 658 18.23 -14.40 -20.08
C PHE A 658 19.17 -13.22 -19.81
N ASP A 659 18.85 -12.36 -18.83
CA ASP A 659 19.72 -11.26 -18.39
C ASP A 659 21.04 -11.81 -17.79
N GLU A 660 20.97 -12.85 -16.95
CA GLU A 660 22.13 -13.56 -16.39
C GLU A 660 23.04 -14.15 -17.49
N LEU A 661 22.47 -14.87 -18.46
CA LEU A 661 23.23 -15.47 -19.57
C LEU A 661 23.80 -14.43 -20.54
N ARG A 662 23.12 -13.30 -20.78
CA ARG A 662 23.67 -12.18 -21.56
C ARG A 662 24.89 -11.56 -20.87
N ARG A 663 24.81 -11.34 -19.55
CA ARG A 663 25.95 -10.89 -18.73
C ARG A 663 27.13 -11.86 -18.85
N ARG A 664 26.85 -13.17 -18.86
CA ARG A 664 27.83 -14.24 -18.98
C ARG A 664 28.59 -14.21 -20.30
N ALA A 665 27.86 -14.14 -21.42
CA ALA A 665 28.43 -14.15 -22.76
C ALA A 665 29.38 -12.96 -22.96
N ASP A 666 29.02 -11.80 -22.40
CA ASP A 666 29.86 -10.61 -22.37
C ASP A 666 31.14 -10.80 -21.52
N LEU A 667 31.03 -11.32 -20.28
CA LEU A 667 32.18 -11.62 -19.42
C LEU A 667 33.15 -12.66 -20.01
N LEU A 668 32.61 -13.72 -20.65
CA LEU A 668 33.42 -14.73 -21.34
C LEU A 668 34.13 -14.14 -22.56
N ARG A 669 33.45 -13.33 -23.37
CA ARG A 669 34.02 -12.63 -24.52
C ARG A 669 35.15 -11.68 -24.09
N ARG A 670 34.92 -10.86 -23.07
CA ARG A 670 35.91 -9.94 -22.48
C ARG A 670 37.15 -10.69 -22.00
N ARG A 671 36.98 -11.77 -21.25
CA ARG A 671 38.11 -12.62 -20.81
C ARG A 671 38.86 -13.26 -21.98
N GLY A 672 38.14 -13.73 -23.01
CA GLY A 672 38.74 -14.26 -24.24
C GLY A 672 39.52 -13.22 -25.04
N ALA A 673 39.15 -11.94 -24.94
CA ALA A 673 39.87 -10.80 -25.51
C ALA A 673 41.05 -10.31 -24.65
N GLY A 674 41.26 -10.87 -23.45
CA GLY A 674 42.37 -10.54 -22.56
C GLY A 674 42.05 -9.53 -21.44
N ASP A 675 40.78 -9.15 -21.22
CA ASP A 675 40.41 -8.28 -20.10
C ASP A 675 40.72 -8.93 -18.74
N ASP A 676 41.39 -8.20 -17.83
CA ASP A 676 41.48 -8.59 -16.42
C ASP A 676 40.17 -8.26 -15.69
N LEU A 677 39.24 -9.21 -15.71
CA LEU A 677 37.99 -9.14 -14.96
C LEU A 677 38.27 -8.86 -13.47
N THR A 678 37.52 -7.95 -12.86
CA THR A 678 37.58 -7.65 -11.42
C THR A 678 37.26 -8.88 -10.56
N ALA A 679 37.58 -8.84 -9.26
CA ALA A 679 37.31 -9.96 -8.35
C ALA A 679 35.83 -10.36 -8.32
N ASP A 680 34.91 -9.39 -8.37
CA ASP A 680 33.46 -9.63 -8.35
C ASP A 680 32.94 -10.11 -9.71
N GLU A 681 33.47 -9.60 -10.84
CA GLU A 681 33.15 -10.13 -12.17
C GLU A 681 33.63 -11.59 -12.34
N ARG A 682 34.84 -11.91 -11.85
CA ARG A 682 35.34 -13.30 -11.81
C ARG A 682 34.45 -14.17 -10.94
N TYR A 683 34.11 -13.70 -9.73
CA TYR A 683 33.24 -14.42 -8.82
C TYR A 683 31.87 -14.70 -9.45
N ALA A 684 31.22 -13.70 -10.04
CA ALA A 684 29.93 -13.85 -10.72
C ALA A 684 30.02 -14.88 -11.86
N LEU A 685 31.01 -14.75 -12.75
CA LEU A 685 31.24 -15.70 -13.84
C LEU A 685 31.44 -17.13 -13.32
N ASN A 686 32.27 -17.31 -12.30
CA ASN A 686 32.60 -18.59 -11.69
C ASN A 686 31.39 -19.22 -10.98
N LEU A 687 30.58 -18.44 -10.26
CA LEU A 687 29.34 -18.91 -9.61
C LEU A 687 28.31 -19.38 -10.64
N MET A 688 28.19 -18.65 -11.76
CA MET A 688 27.29 -19.00 -12.85
C MET A 688 27.76 -20.26 -13.61
N LEU A 689 29.07 -20.49 -13.70
CA LEU A 689 29.68 -21.75 -14.16
C LEU A 689 29.32 -22.92 -13.24
N LEU A 690 29.54 -22.74 -11.93
CA LEU A 690 29.20 -23.74 -10.92
C LEU A 690 27.72 -24.13 -10.98
N ARG A 691 26.81 -23.14 -10.97
CA ARG A 691 25.36 -23.37 -11.05
C ARG A 691 24.98 -24.20 -12.27
N ALA A 692 25.41 -23.78 -13.47
CA ALA A 692 25.05 -24.47 -14.72
C ALA A 692 25.57 -25.93 -14.79
N ALA A 693 26.71 -26.26 -14.18
CA ALA A 693 27.23 -27.64 -14.17
C ALA A 693 26.41 -28.61 -13.29
N TYR A 694 25.67 -28.09 -12.29
CA TYR A 694 24.99 -28.89 -11.25
C TYR A 694 23.48 -28.61 -11.10
N CYS A 695 22.91 -27.68 -11.88
CA CYS A 695 21.46 -27.42 -11.92
C CYS A 695 20.71 -28.09 -13.09
N ALA A 696 21.40 -28.86 -13.94
CA ALA A 696 20.79 -29.51 -15.11
C ALA A 696 20.11 -30.86 -14.78
N GLY A 697 19.01 -31.15 -15.51
CA GLY A 697 18.23 -32.41 -15.42
C GLY A 697 17.11 -32.39 -14.37
N ASP A 698 16.25 -33.42 -14.38
CA ASP A 698 15.01 -33.50 -13.60
C ASP A 698 15.18 -33.43 -12.06
N ARG A 699 16.41 -33.57 -11.56
CA ARG A 699 16.72 -33.56 -10.13
C ARG A 699 17.96 -32.69 -9.84
N PRO A 700 17.86 -31.36 -9.96
CA PRO A 700 18.98 -30.44 -9.77
C PRO A 700 19.63 -30.60 -8.39
N LEU A 701 20.96 -30.48 -8.35
CA LEU A 701 21.75 -30.58 -7.11
C LEU A 701 21.86 -29.22 -6.41
N MET A 702 21.82 -28.14 -7.19
CA MET A 702 21.82 -26.76 -6.73
C MET A 702 20.91 -25.88 -7.61
N ALA A 703 20.57 -24.70 -7.11
CA ALA A 703 19.67 -23.75 -7.75
C ALA A 703 20.28 -23.14 -9.03
N PRO A 704 19.50 -23.02 -10.14
CA PRO A 704 19.93 -22.28 -11.33
C PRO A 704 20.22 -20.80 -11.07
N SER A 705 19.44 -20.18 -10.15
CA SER A 705 19.62 -18.81 -9.69
C SER A 705 19.25 -18.64 -8.20
N ARG A 706 19.57 -17.48 -7.60
CA ARG A 706 19.15 -17.13 -6.23
C ARG A 706 17.62 -17.03 -6.08
N LEU A 707 16.94 -16.59 -7.14
CA LEU A 707 15.48 -16.50 -7.16
C LEU A 707 14.85 -17.89 -7.08
N ASP A 708 15.43 -18.88 -7.78
CA ASP A 708 14.92 -20.25 -7.77
C ASP A 708 15.15 -20.91 -6.41
N ALA A 709 16.31 -20.68 -5.79
CA ALA A 709 16.62 -21.13 -4.44
C ALA A 709 15.56 -20.66 -3.43
N LEU A 710 15.25 -19.36 -3.45
CA LEU A 710 14.24 -18.76 -2.57
C LEU A 710 12.82 -19.20 -2.92
N THR A 711 12.53 -19.47 -4.19
CA THR A 711 11.21 -19.95 -4.65
C THR A 711 10.98 -21.39 -4.20
N MET A 712 11.97 -22.27 -4.37
CA MET A 712 11.93 -23.63 -3.85
C MET A 712 11.93 -23.67 -2.32
N GLN A 713 12.65 -22.76 -1.65
CA GLN A 713 12.56 -22.62 -0.20
C GLN A 713 11.14 -22.24 0.24
N ALA A 714 10.47 -21.31 -0.44
CA ALA A 714 9.06 -21.01 -0.18
C ALA A 714 8.18 -22.26 -0.38
N GLN A 715 8.29 -22.90 -1.55
CA GLN A 715 7.53 -24.09 -1.95
C GLN A 715 7.78 -25.32 -1.07
N SER A 716 8.87 -25.37 -0.28
CA SER A 716 9.10 -26.42 0.72
C SER A 716 8.13 -26.36 1.91
N HIS A 717 7.49 -25.20 2.13
CA HIS A 717 6.46 -24.96 3.13
C HIS A 717 5.28 -24.22 2.45
N PRO A 718 4.60 -24.87 1.48
CA PRO A 718 3.63 -24.21 0.61
C PRO A 718 2.38 -23.76 1.38
N GLU A 719 2.12 -24.35 2.55
CA GLU A 719 1.07 -23.93 3.49
C GLU A 719 1.38 -22.57 4.14
N ARG A 720 2.64 -22.13 4.10
CA ARG A 720 3.09 -20.82 4.61
C ARG A 720 3.40 -19.86 3.46
N HIS A 721 4.12 -20.29 2.43
CA HIS A 721 4.60 -19.43 1.36
C HIS A 721 4.53 -20.09 -0.03
N SER A 722 3.71 -19.54 -0.93
CA SER A 722 3.67 -19.97 -2.33
C SER A 722 4.71 -19.28 -3.24
N THR A 723 5.37 -18.23 -2.74
CA THR A 723 6.35 -17.44 -3.51
C THR A 723 7.49 -16.95 -2.60
N TRP A 724 8.68 -16.74 -3.18
CA TRP A 724 9.81 -16.12 -2.49
C TRP A 724 9.46 -14.76 -1.86
N ALA A 725 8.58 -13.97 -2.51
CA ALA A 725 8.16 -12.67 -2.00
C ALA A 725 7.28 -12.82 -0.74
N GLY A 726 6.44 -13.85 -0.71
CA GLY A 726 5.67 -14.23 0.49
C GLY A 726 6.55 -14.74 1.63
N LEU A 727 7.67 -15.41 1.33
CA LEU A 727 8.70 -15.78 2.30
C LEU A 727 9.41 -14.53 2.84
N TYR A 728 9.94 -13.69 1.95
CA TYR A 728 10.62 -12.44 2.29
C TYR A 728 9.77 -11.53 3.19
N MET A 729 8.49 -11.31 2.84
CA MET A 729 7.59 -10.45 3.60
C MET A 729 7.35 -10.94 5.04
N ALA A 730 7.34 -12.26 5.26
CA ALA A 730 7.22 -12.84 6.59
C ALA A 730 8.52 -12.71 7.41
N MET A 731 9.68 -12.73 6.77
CA MET A 731 10.96 -12.45 7.44
C MET A 731 11.16 -10.95 7.72
N GLY A 732 10.52 -10.07 6.94
CA GLY A 732 10.65 -8.62 7.08
C GLY A 732 9.73 -7.96 8.11
N ARG A 733 8.68 -8.64 8.61
CA ARG A 733 7.72 -8.08 9.58
C ARG A 733 7.25 -9.14 10.56
N TYR A 734 6.67 -8.72 11.69
CA TYR A 734 5.91 -9.64 12.52
C TYR A 734 4.71 -10.18 11.73
N ASP A 735 4.73 -11.46 11.40
CA ASP A 735 3.60 -12.15 10.80
C ASP A 735 2.98 -13.12 11.83
N PRO A 736 1.81 -12.77 12.39
CA PRO A 736 1.18 -13.60 13.41
C PRO A 736 0.83 -15.01 12.93
N GLN A 737 0.45 -15.16 11.66
CA GLN A 737 0.05 -16.46 11.12
C GLN A 737 1.27 -17.39 10.92
N ARG A 738 2.49 -16.85 11.02
CA ARG A 738 3.73 -17.52 10.63
C ARG A 738 4.83 -17.52 11.70
N SER A 739 4.58 -16.95 12.88
CA SER A 739 5.49 -17.02 14.05
C SER A 739 6.89 -16.43 13.79
N THR A 740 6.97 -15.29 13.11
CA THR A 740 8.25 -14.62 12.83
C THR A 740 8.50 -13.45 13.77
N HIS A 741 9.67 -13.43 14.41
CA HIS A 741 10.07 -12.42 15.39
C HIS A 741 11.33 -11.67 14.91
N PRO A 742 11.23 -10.81 13.87
CA PRO A 742 12.39 -10.13 13.32
C PRO A 742 13.00 -9.09 14.28
N PRO A 743 14.29 -8.75 14.15
CA PRO A 743 14.89 -7.62 14.85
C PRO A 743 14.11 -6.32 14.58
N THR A 744 13.91 -5.50 15.61
CA THR A 744 13.09 -4.27 15.50
C THR A 744 13.74 -3.08 16.21
N LEU A 745 13.34 -1.86 15.84
CA LEU A 745 13.74 -0.62 16.50
C LEU A 745 12.78 -0.18 17.62
N ARG A 746 11.65 -0.89 17.78
CA ARG A 746 10.52 -0.51 18.66
C ARG A 746 10.83 -0.71 20.15
N ALA A 747 10.03 -0.07 21.01
CA ALA A 747 10.14 -0.15 22.47
C ALA A 747 9.94 -1.57 23.04
N TRP A 748 9.05 -2.37 22.44
CA TRP A 748 8.82 -3.78 22.80
C TRP A 748 8.95 -4.69 21.58
N ARG A 749 9.41 -5.92 21.81
CA ARG A 749 9.50 -7.03 20.86
C ARG A 749 8.36 -8.01 21.13
N ILE A 750 7.53 -8.31 20.14
CA ILE A 750 6.53 -9.38 20.26
C ILE A 750 7.27 -10.73 20.35
N VAL A 751 6.85 -11.61 21.27
CA VAL A 751 7.52 -12.89 21.57
C VAL A 751 6.60 -14.13 21.55
N THR A 752 5.29 -13.94 21.42
CA THR A 752 4.28 -15.03 21.37
C THR A 752 3.88 -15.42 19.95
N ASP A 753 3.61 -16.71 19.77
CA ASP A 753 2.97 -17.27 18.58
C ASP A 753 1.49 -16.87 18.51
N ALA A 754 0.99 -16.38 17.36
CA ALA A 754 -0.37 -15.84 17.31
C ALA A 754 -1.49 -16.89 17.17
N LYS A 755 -1.22 -18.15 17.51
CA LYS A 755 -2.26 -19.14 17.82
C LYS A 755 -2.79 -18.97 19.24
N GLU A 756 -2.09 -18.20 20.08
CA GLU A 756 -2.53 -17.82 21.40
C GLU A 756 -3.66 -16.76 21.32
N GLN A 757 -4.63 -16.82 22.25
CA GLN A 757 -5.63 -15.76 22.42
C GLN A 757 -5.05 -14.48 23.08
N LYS A 758 -3.73 -14.45 23.27
CA LYS A 758 -2.95 -13.37 23.87
C LYS A 758 -1.72 -13.13 23.01
N ILE A 759 -1.30 -11.87 22.93
CA ILE A 759 -0.01 -11.49 22.37
C ILE A 759 0.79 -10.83 23.48
N ILE A 760 2.02 -11.29 23.71
CA ILE A 760 2.94 -10.67 24.67
C ILE A 760 4.09 -10.03 23.89
N ALA A 761 4.38 -8.77 24.23
CA ALA A 761 5.58 -8.08 23.79
C ALA A 761 6.43 -7.66 24.98
N VAL A 762 7.70 -8.08 25.04
CA VAL A 762 8.65 -7.73 26.11
C VAL A 762 9.59 -6.62 25.69
N ARG A 763 10.11 -5.82 26.63
CA ARG A 763 10.93 -4.64 26.30
C ARG A 763 12.16 -4.96 25.43
N ASN A 764 12.50 -4.03 24.55
CA ASN A 764 13.69 -4.09 23.70
C ASN A 764 14.93 -3.61 24.48
N PRO A 765 15.95 -4.47 24.71
CA PRO A 765 17.16 -4.07 25.43
C PRO A 765 18.04 -3.09 24.65
N TYR A 766 17.85 -2.91 23.34
CA TYR A 766 18.57 -1.93 22.54
C TYR A 766 17.69 -0.72 22.17
N TYR A 767 16.59 -0.49 22.88
CA TYR A 767 15.77 0.69 22.64
C TYR A 767 16.57 1.97 22.93
N TYR A 768 16.47 2.90 21.99
CA TYR A 768 17.40 4.04 21.84
C TYR A 768 16.93 5.32 22.55
N ARG A 769 15.77 5.26 23.20
CA ARG A 769 15.17 6.39 23.91
C ARG A 769 15.42 6.31 25.41
N VAL A 770 15.63 7.46 26.02
CA VAL A 770 15.80 7.67 27.46
C VAL A 770 14.83 8.75 27.93
N ASP A 771 14.56 8.81 29.23
CA ASP A 771 13.94 9.99 29.84
C ASP A 771 14.96 11.11 30.12
N THR A 772 14.53 12.17 30.79
CA THR A 772 15.38 13.28 31.22
C THR A 772 16.40 12.95 32.32
N ALA A 773 16.30 11.78 32.96
CA ALA A 773 17.23 11.30 33.98
C ALA A 773 18.17 10.19 33.47
N GLY A 774 18.12 9.87 32.17
CA GLY A 774 18.94 8.80 31.56
C GLY A 774 18.39 7.39 31.77
N ASN A 775 17.16 7.23 32.24
CA ASN A 775 16.48 5.93 32.31
C ASN A 775 16.15 5.44 30.88
N GLN A 776 16.76 4.34 30.44
CA GLN A 776 16.42 3.69 29.18
C GLN A 776 14.95 3.24 29.19
N LEU A 777 14.18 3.68 28.20
CA LEU A 777 12.78 3.32 28.00
C LEU A 777 12.64 1.93 27.31
N PRO A 778 11.47 1.28 27.32
CA PRO A 778 10.22 1.65 27.99
C PRO A 778 10.21 1.38 29.50
N TYR A 779 9.31 2.03 30.24
CA TYR A 779 9.08 1.75 31.66
C TYR A 779 8.33 0.44 31.92
N PHE A 780 7.27 0.15 31.16
CA PHE A 780 6.61 -1.15 31.23
C PHE A 780 7.53 -2.26 30.71
N ASP A 781 7.55 -3.37 31.44
CA ASP A 781 8.42 -4.51 31.17
C ASP A 781 7.87 -5.35 30.01
N ALA A 782 6.54 -5.45 29.95
CA ALA A 782 5.81 -6.12 28.88
C ALA A 782 4.47 -5.41 28.54
N VAL A 783 3.89 -5.78 27.41
CA VAL A 783 2.52 -5.47 26.99
C VAL A 783 1.80 -6.78 26.71
N GLU A 784 0.70 -7.06 27.42
CA GLU A 784 -0.19 -8.18 27.15
C GLU A 784 -1.42 -7.69 26.40
N THR A 785 -1.65 -8.19 25.20
CA THR A 785 -2.80 -7.86 24.35
C THR A 785 -3.70 -9.07 24.17
N GLN A 786 -4.91 -9.04 24.74
CA GLN A 786 -5.89 -10.12 24.61
C GLN A 786 -6.73 -9.95 23.32
N ILE A 787 -6.91 -11.02 22.55
CA ILE A 787 -7.64 -10.98 21.28
C ILE A 787 -9.13 -11.24 21.50
N GLU A 788 -9.95 -10.23 21.22
CA GLU A 788 -11.39 -10.22 21.50
C GLU A 788 -12.21 -9.88 20.26
N THR A 789 -12.99 -10.83 19.77
CA THR A 789 -13.78 -10.68 18.52
C THR A 789 -15.12 -9.97 18.71
N ARG A 790 -15.49 -9.62 19.96
CA ARG A 790 -16.78 -8.98 20.29
C ARG A 790 -16.56 -7.62 20.96
N PRO A 791 -16.96 -6.48 20.34
CA PRO A 791 -16.79 -5.14 20.93
C PRO A 791 -17.40 -4.98 22.33
N SER A 792 -18.51 -5.66 22.63
CA SER A 792 -19.13 -5.63 23.96
C SER A 792 -18.31 -6.30 25.07
N VAL A 793 -17.44 -7.26 24.72
CA VAL A 793 -16.51 -7.88 25.69
C VAL A 793 -15.35 -6.92 26.01
N ILE A 794 -14.85 -6.20 25.01
CA ILE A 794 -13.86 -5.12 25.18
C ILE A 794 -14.41 -4.04 26.11
N LEU A 795 -15.66 -3.61 25.90
CA LEU A 795 -16.33 -2.65 26.78
C LEU A 795 -16.45 -3.16 28.23
N LEU A 796 -16.84 -4.44 28.42
CA LEU A 796 -16.94 -5.05 29.75
C LEU A 796 -15.57 -5.15 30.44
N LYS A 797 -14.49 -5.47 29.72
CA LYS A 797 -13.13 -5.50 30.27
C LYS A 797 -12.65 -4.12 30.71
N MET A 798 -12.91 -3.07 29.94
CA MET A 798 -12.64 -1.69 30.37
C MET A 798 -13.48 -1.31 31.61
N ALA A 799 -14.78 -1.59 31.59
CA ALA A 799 -15.68 -1.24 32.70
C ALA A 799 -15.34 -1.97 34.02
N SER A 800 -14.82 -3.20 33.93
CA SER A 800 -14.33 -3.99 35.08
C SER A 800 -12.87 -3.70 35.45
N GLY A 801 -12.16 -2.90 34.65
CA GLY A 801 -10.77 -2.52 34.91
C GLY A 801 -9.71 -3.55 34.49
N ASN A 802 -10.07 -4.56 33.69
CA ASN A 802 -9.14 -5.58 33.18
C ASN A 802 -8.26 -5.09 32.00
N VAL A 803 -8.13 -3.77 31.86
CA VAL A 803 -7.36 -3.04 30.85
C VAL A 803 -6.74 -1.83 31.55
N ASP A 804 -5.50 -1.49 31.21
CA ASP A 804 -4.76 -0.38 31.84
C ASP A 804 -4.83 0.92 31.04
N PHE A 805 -4.61 0.84 29.73
CA PHE A 805 -4.74 1.97 28.80
C PHE A 805 -5.27 1.49 27.45
N GLN A 806 -6.26 2.20 26.90
CA GLN A 806 -6.90 1.87 25.63
C GLN A 806 -7.40 3.15 24.92
N VAL A 807 -7.11 3.28 23.63
CA VAL A 807 -7.65 4.31 22.74
C VAL A 807 -8.28 3.73 21.47
N ARG A 808 -7.82 2.55 21.05
CA ARG A 808 -8.33 1.82 19.89
C ARG A 808 -9.51 0.94 20.31
N GLU A 809 -10.37 0.55 19.38
CA GLU A 809 -11.57 -0.27 19.66
C GLU A 809 -12.62 0.36 20.62
N ILE A 810 -12.59 1.67 20.87
CA ILE A 810 -13.60 2.41 21.64
C ILE A 810 -14.41 3.34 20.71
N ALA A 811 -15.73 3.14 20.65
CA ALA A 811 -16.68 4.01 19.96
C ALA A 811 -17.11 5.20 20.84
N PHE A 812 -17.51 6.31 20.24
CA PHE A 812 -17.96 7.49 20.99
C PHE A 812 -19.21 7.20 21.86
N GLU A 813 -20.10 6.33 21.41
CA GLU A 813 -21.29 5.89 22.17
C GLU A 813 -20.94 5.31 23.55
N HIS A 814 -19.76 4.69 23.69
CA HIS A 814 -19.28 4.15 24.98
C HIS A 814 -18.87 5.25 25.97
N TYR A 815 -18.61 6.48 25.51
CA TYR A 815 -18.09 7.59 26.33
C TYR A 815 -18.96 7.83 27.55
N ARG A 816 -20.27 8.05 27.37
CA ARG A 816 -21.22 8.36 28.46
C ARG A 816 -21.26 7.24 29.52
N TYR A 817 -21.30 5.98 29.06
CA TYR A 817 -21.32 4.81 29.95
C TYR A 817 -20.04 4.70 30.79
N LEU A 818 -18.86 4.75 30.15
CA LEU A 818 -17.58 4.68 30.85
C LEU A 818 -17.41 5.90 31.78
N LYS A 819 -17.76 7.11 31.33
CA LYS A 819 -17.65 8.35 32.11
C LYS A 819 -18.48 8.30 33.39
N ALA A 820 -19.69 7.72 33.34
CA ALA A 820 -20.53 7.53 34.52
C ALA A 820 -19.93 6.55 35.56
N HIS A 821 -18.98 5.69 35.17
CA HIS A 821 -18.44 4.61 36.00
C HIS A 821 -16.99 4.82 36.46
N GLU A 822 -16.30 5.89 36.04
CA GLU A 822 -14.91 6.25 36.40
C GLU A 822 -14.56 5.98 37.88
N LYS A 823 -15.35 6.56 38.81
CA LYS A 823 -15.12 6.44 40.26
C LYS A 823 -15.21 5.00 40.77
N ARG A 824 -16.09 4.18 40.20
CA ARG A 824 -16.29 2.78 40.59
C ARG A 824 -15.25 1.86 39.95
N GLY A 825 -14.86 2.15 38.71
CA GLY A 825 -13.90 1.35 37.95
C GLY A 825 -12.43 1.70 38.21
N GLY A 826 -12.13 2.83 38.85
CA GLY A 826 -10.76 3.25 39.12
C GLY A 826 -9.98 3.68 37.87
N TYR A 827 -10.66 4.41 36.98
CA TYR A 827 -10.12 4.92 35.72
C TYR A 827 -10.65 6.32 35.40
N GLU A 828 -10.01 6.96 34.42
CA GLU A 828 -10.41 8.21 33.80
C GLU A 828 -10.73 7.95 32.30
N VAL A 829 -11.76 8.63 31.80
CA VAL A 829 -12.16 8.66 30.40
C VAL A 829 -11.98 10.08 29.86
N ARG A 830 -11.11 10.20 28.86
CA ARG A 830 -10.73 11.45 28.19
C ARG A 830 -11.26 11.46 26.76
N LEU A 831 -11.32 12.67 26.19
CA LEU A 831 -11.55 12.88 24.76
C LEU A 831 -10.28 13.53 24.19
N TRP A 832 -9.56 12.82 23.34
CA TRP A 832 -8.46 13.35 22.53
C TRP A 832 -9.01 14.01 21.24
N ALA A 833 -8.30 14.95 20.66
CA ALA A 833 -8.73 15.59 19.40
C ALA A 833 -8.54 14.60 18.24
N ASN A 834 -9.54 14.39 17.38
CA ASN A 834 -9.33 13.59 16.17
C ASN A 834 -8.57 14.40 15.10
N ASP A 835 -7.79 13.71 14.28
CA ASP A 835 -7.06 14.26 13.14
C ASP A 835 -7.88 14.34 11.85
N TYR A 836 -9.21 14.25 11.94
CA TYR A 836 -10.18 14.36 10.84
C TYR A 836 -11.45 15.09 11.33
N CYS A 837 -12.22 15.68 10.41
CA CYS A 837 -13.56 16.18 10.73
C CYS A 837 -14.62 15.07 10.58
N GLY A 838 -15.69 15.14 11.39
CA GLY A 838 -16.87 14.28 11.30
C GLY A 838 -16.67 12.79 11.62
N GLU A 839 -17.66 12.17 12.29
CA GLU A 839 -17.73 10.70 12.41
C GLU A 839 -18.47 10.04 11.24
N VAL A 840 -19.28 10.80 10.49
CA VAL A 840 -20.03 10.34 9.31
C VAL A 840 -19.98 11.41 8.22
N THR A 841 -19.68 10.98 7.00
CA THR A 841 -19.65 11.82 5.80
C THR A 841 -20.49 11.17 4.70
N PHE A 842 -21.16 11.99 3.90
CA PHE A 842 -22.01 11.56 2.77
C PHE A 842 -21.41 12.12 1.48
N ALA A 843 -20.93 11.25 0.59
CA ALA A 843 -20.28 11.65 -0.64
C ALA A 843 -21.12 11.23 -1.85
N PRO A 844 -21.85 12.18 -2.48
CA PRO A 844 -22.53 11.97 -3.76
C PRO A 844 -21.55 11.45 -4.82
N GLN A 845 -21.84 10.29 -5.41
CA GLN A 845 -21.01 9.70 -6.45
C GLN A 845 -21.12 10.53 -7.74
N GLN A 846 -20.10 11.35 -8.01
CA GLN A 846 -20.00 12.16 -9.22
C GLN A 846 -19.58 11.30 -10.41
N TYR A 847 -18.75 10.27 -10.18
CA TYR A 847 -18.42 9.26 -11.19
C TYR A 847 -19.52 8.18 -11.23
N HIS A 848 -20.66 8.49 -11.84
CA HIS A 848 -21.83 7.61 -11.85
C HIS A 848 -22.11 6.99 -13.24
N LYS A 849 -22.50 5.71 -13.29
CA LYS A 849 -22.79 5.02 -14.57
C LYS A 849 -24.17 5.32 -15.16
N ASP A 850 -25.16 5.66 -14.34
CA ASP A 850 -26.42 6.23 -14.83
C ASP A 850 -26.25 7.73 -15.11
N PRO A 851 -26.48 8.20 -16.36
CA PRO A 851 -26.21 9.58 -16.74
C PRO A 851 -27.15 10.61 -16.09
N GLN A 852 -28.35 10.22 -15.65
CA GLN A 852 -29.25 11.14 -14.94
C GLN A 852 -28.71 11.47 -13.56
N TYR A 853 -28.25 10.45 -12.83
CA TYR A 853 -27.59 10.64 -11.54
C TYR A 853 -26.25 11.32 -11.70
N ALA A 854 -25.44 11.01 -12.73
CA ALA A 854 -24.20 11.76 -13.00
C ALA A 854 -24.49 13.27 -13.16
N GLN A 855 -25.42 13.64 -14.04
CA GLN A 855 -25.77 15.04 -14.29
C GLN A 855 -26.25 15.78 -13.02
N LEU A 856 -27.06 15.13 -12.18
CA LEU A 856 -27.51 15.72 -10.90
C LEU A 856 -26.38 15.80 -9.89
N GLN A 857 -25.66 14.70 -9.67
CA GLN A 857 -24.64 14.59 -8.63
C GLN A 857 -23.38 15.39 -8.96
N GLU A 858 -23.10 15.70 -10.23
CA GLU A 858 -22.07 16.65 -10.66
C GLU A 858 -22.43 18.12 -10.38
N SER A 859 -23.71 18.48 -10.22
CA SER A 859 -24.15 19.85 -9.92
C SER A 859 -23.83 20.26 -8.48
N PRO A 860 -23.04 21.32 -8.22
CA PRO A 860 -22.85 21.84 -6.87
C PRO A 860 -24.16 22.24 -6.21
N ALA A 861 -25.08 22.87 -6.96
CA ALA A 861 -26.38 23.29 -6.44
C ALA A 861 -27.23 22.12 -5.92
N PHE A 862 -27.11 20.92 -6.52
CA PHE A 862 -27.76 19.72 -6.01
C PHE A 862 -27.16 19.29 -4.67
N ARG A 863 -25.83 19.26 -4.56
CA ARG A 863 -25.10 18.90 -3.33
C ARG A 863 -25.36 19.91 -2.20
N HIS A 864 -25.39 21.21 -2.50
CA HIS A 864 -25.79 22.25 -1.54
C HIS A 864 -27.24 22.09 -1.07
N ALA A 865 -28.19 21.76 -1.96
CA ALA A 865 -29.58 21.50 -1.57
C ALA A 865 -29.70 20.28 -0.63
N LEU A 866 -29.00 19.17 -0.93
CA LEU A 866 -28.94 18.04 -0.01
C LEU A 866 -28.33 18.41 1.35
N SER A 867 -27.29 19.24 1.36
CA SER A 867 -26.63 19.67 2.61
C SER A 867 -27.53 20.54 3.48
N LEU A 868 -28.27 21.49 2.88
CA LEU A 868 -29.19 22.39 3.58
C LEU A 868 -30.40 21.66 4.18
N ALA A 869 -30.69 20.44 3.73
CA ALA A 869 -31.75 19.62 4.30
C ALA A 869 -31.35 18.86 5.56
N ILE A 870 -30.06 18.79 5.90
CA ILE A 870 -29.61 18.00 7.05
C ILE A 870 -29.76 18.83 8.34
N ASN A 871 -30.68 18.44 9.22
CA ASN A 871 -30.78 19.03 10.56
C ASN A 871 -29.64 18.53 11.46
N ARG A 872 -28.47 19.16 11.31
CA ARG A 872 -27.23 18.82 12.02
C ARG A 872 -27.36 18.94 13.53
N GLN A 873 -28.05 19.97 14.03
CA GLN A 873 -28.21 20.19 15.47
C GLN A 873 -29.06 19.09 16.12
N GLU A 874 -30.12 18.63 15.46
CA GLU A 874 -30.91 17.50 15.96
C GLU A 874 -30.08 16.21 16.02
N ILE A 875 -29.27 15.91 14.99
CA ILE A 875 -28.36 14.75 15.03
C ILE A 875 -27.37 14.86 16.22
N ILE A 876 -26.79 16.05 16.44
CA ILE A 876 -25.87 16.30 17.56
C ILE A 876 -26.58 16.10 18.90
N ASP A 877 -27.78 16.65 19.09
CA ASP A 877 -28.54 16.55 20.34
C ASP A 877 -29.04 15.12 20.63
N VAL A 878 -29.46 14.39 19.58
CA VAL A 878 -30.01 13.02 19.67
C VAL A 878 -28.89 11.98 19.86
N VAL A 879 -27.95 11.91 18.90
CA VAL A 879 -26.98 10.81 18.79
C VAL A 879 -25.72 11.09 19.61
N TYR A 880 -25.17 12.29 19.48
CA TYR A 880 -23.93 12.68 20.17
C TYR A 880 -24.20 13.34 21.53
N GLY A 881 -25.48 13.58 21.84
CA GLY A 881 -25.91 14.05 23.15
C GLY A 881 -25.47 15.47 23.48
N GLY A 882 -25.46 16.35 22.47
CA GLY A 882 -25.04 17.75 22.56
C GLY A 882 -23.54 17.98 22.40
N ILE A 883 -22.73 16.93 22.14
CA ILE A 883 -21.28 17.05 21.99
C ILE A 883 -20.93 17.19 20.49
N GLY A 884 -20.39 18.35 20.12
CA GLY A 884 -20.03 18.71 18.75
C GLY A 884 -20.78 19.96 18.28
N THR A 885 -20.40 20.46 17.11
CA THR A 885 -21.02 21.63 16.47
C THR A 885 -21.35 21.32 15.01
N PRO A 886 -22.45 21.86 14.44
CA PRO A 886 -22.73 21.74 13.02
C PRO A 886 -21.54 22.23 12.20
N ALA A 887 -21.02 21.38 11.32
CA ALA A 887 -19.88 21.71 10.48
C ALA A 887 -19.85 20.84 9.24
N GLN A 888 -19.18 21.35 8.23
CA GLN A 888 -19.02 20.75 6.92
C GLN A 888 -17.64 20.08 6.79
N TRP A 889 -17.56 19.08 5.91
CA TRP A 889 -16.35 18.33 5.60
C TRP A 889 -15.21 19.28 5.23
N SER A 890 -14.15 19.30 6.02
CA SER A 890 -13.06 20.25 5.93
C SER A 890 -11.88 19.75 6.77
N VAL A 891 -10.69 20.33 6.59
CA VAL A 891 -9.61 20.18 7.59
C VAL A 891 -10.16 20.62 8.97
N PRO A 892 -9.87 19.94 10.10
CA PRO A 892 -10.36 20.36 11.41
C PRO A 892 -9.77 21.72 11.83
N GLU A 893 -10.56 22.46 12.61
CA GLU A 893 -10.10 23.69 13.26
C GLU A 893 -8.83 23.43 14.08
N GLY A 894 -7.88 24.35 13.98
CA GLY A 894 -6.58 24.25 14.63
C GLY A 894 -5.49 23.59 13.78
N SER A 895 -5.80 23.09 12.58
CA SER A 895 -4.77 22.89 11.57
C SER A 895 -4.31 24.23 10.97
N PRO A 896 -3.03 24.39 10.56
CA PRO A 896 -2.63 25.51 9.70
C PRO A 896 -3.27 25.44 8.30
N TYR A 897 -3.82 24.29 7.90
CA TYR A 897 -4.54 24.07 6.65
C TYR A 897 -6.07 24.31 6.79
N TYR A 898 -6.54 24.80 7.95
CA TYR A 898 -7.95 25.05 8.22
C TYR A 898 -8.52 26.16 7.32
N CYS A 899 -9.68 25.90 6.73
CA CYS A 899 -10.45 26.88 5.96
C CYS A 899 -11.84 27.00 6.58
N ARG A 900 -12.07 28.07 7.36
CA ARG A 900 -13.35 28.32 8.03
C ARG A 900 -14.50 28.39 7.04
N GLU A 901 -14.29 29.05 5.91
CA GLU A 901 -15.27 29.19 4.84
C GLU A 901 -15.70 27.83 4.27
N HIS A 902 -14.80 26.82 4.25
CA HIS A 902 -15.14 25.46 3.87
C HIS A 902 -15.88 24.71 4.98
N ALA A 903 -15.51 24.93 6.25
CA ALA A 903 -16.16 24.29 7.40
C ALA A 903 -17.59 24.79 7.67
N GLU A 904 -17.92 26.01 7.21
CA GLU A 904 -19.22 26.66 7.41
C GLU A 904 -20.10 26.66 6.14
N VAL A 905 -19.65 26.13 4.99
CA VAL A 905 -20.45 26.15 3.76
C VAL A 905 -21.68 25.24 3.87
N SER A 906 -22.87 25.79 3.65
CA SER A 906 -24.15 25.05 3.63
C SER A 906 -24.39 24.14 4.84
N VAL A 907 -23.98 24.59 6.03
CA VAL A 907 -24.25 23.91 7.31
C VAL A 907 -25.63 24.23 7.88
N ASP A 908 -26.25 25.33 7.44
CA ASP A 908 -27.60 25.75 7.82
C ASP A 908 -28.64 24.67 7.54
N TYR A 909 -29.70 24.62 8.36
CA TYR A 909 -30.88 23.80 8.09
C TYR A 909 -31.99 24.68 7.49
N ASP A 910 -32.20 24.55 6.18
CA ASP A 910 -33.23 25.26 5.42
C ASP A 910 -33.83 24.33 4.34
N PRO A 911 -34.78 23.45 4.72
CA PRO A 911 -35.43 22.53 3.79
C PRO A 911 -36.35 23.24 2.77
N HIS A 912 -36.73 24.50 3.02
CA HIS A 912 -37.49 25.29 2.06
C HIS A 912 -36.61 25.76 0.90
N ARG A 913 -35.44 26.33 1.21
CA ARG A 913 -34.43 26.70 0.21
C ARG A 913 -33.89 25.48 -0.51
N ALA A 914 -33.66 24.36 0.20
CA ALA A 914 -33.28 23.09 -0.43
C ALA A 914 -34.31 22.63 -1.47
N ASN A 915 -35.62 22.65 -1.13
CA ASN A 915 -36.68 22.32 -2.09
C ASN A 915 -36.67 23.26 -3.31
N ALA A 916 -36.59 24.57 -3.11
CA ALA A 916 -36.56 25.54 -4.21
C ALA A 916 -35.33 25.37 -5.13
N MET A 917 -34.18 25.01 -4.55
CA MET A 917 -32.97 24.69 -5.32
C MET A 917 -33.16 23.42 -6.17
N LEU A 918 -33.76 22.36 -5.63
CA LEU A 918 -34.10 21.16 -6.40
C LEU A 918 -35.13 21.43 -7.50
N ASP A 919 -36.14 22.27 -7.24
CA ASP A 919 -37.13 22.69 -8.24
C ASP A 919 -36.43 23.45 -9.39
N SER A 920 -35.49 24.34 -9.08
CA SER A 920 -34.70 25.10 -10.08
C SER A 920 -33.78 24.22 -10.95
N LEU A 921 -33.47 23.00 -10.50
CA LEU A 921 -32.71 21.99 -11.24
C LEU A 921 -33.59 21.09 -12.11
N GLY A 922 -34.90 21.38 -12.22
CA GLY A 922 -35.85 20.61 -13.04
C GLY A 922 -36.38 19.35 -12.37
N LEU A 923 -36.31 19.25 -11.04
CA LEU A 923 -36.89 18.15 -10.25
C LEU A 923 -38.27 18.51 -9.64
N ASP A 924 -38.93 19.54 -10.19
CA ASP A 924 -40.23 20.09 -9.76
C ASP A 924 -41.39 19.09 -9.91
N ARG A 925 -41.33 18.21 -10.91
CA ARG A 925 -42.31 17.15 -11.15
C ARG A 925 -42.28 16.10 -10.04
N ARG A 926 -43.46 15.69 -9.56
CA ARG A 926 -43.63 14.67 -8.51
C ARG A 926 -44.67 13.61 -8.88
N ARG A 927 -44.52 12.43 -8.30
CA ARG A 927 -45.57 11.40 -8.23
C ARG A 927 -46.68 11.81 -7.25
N ALA A 928 -47.78 11.04 -7.26
CA ALA A 928 -48.89 11.20 -6.32
C ALA A 928 -48.50 11.00 -4.83
N ASP A 929 -47.38 10.33 -4.54
CA ASP A 929 -46.82 10.15 -3.20
C ASP A 929 -45.76 11.21 -2.83
N GLY A 930 -45.63 12.28 -3.62
CA GLY A 930 -44.74 13.41 -3.35
C GLY A 930 -43.28 13.21 -3.78
N ILE A 931 -42.89 12.00 -4.19
CA ILE A 931 -41.54 11.69 -4.66
C ILE A 931 -41.26 12.39 -5.99
N ARG A 932 -40.13 13.10 -6.06
CA ARG A 932 -39.63 13.83 -7.24
C ARG A 932 -39.32 12.86 -8.39
N LEU A 933 -39.48 13.35 -9.62
CA LEU A 933 -39.15 12.62 -10.84
C LEU A 933 -37.84 13.15 -11.43
N LEU A 934 -37.00 12.24 -11.89
CA LEU A 934 -35.86 12.54 -12.77
C LEU A 934 -36.36 13.17 -14.09
N PRO A 935 -35.49 13.85 -14.86
CA PRO A 935 -35.84 14.37 -16.19
C PRO A 935 -36.41 13.30 -17.14
N ASP A 936 -35.91 12.07 -17.07
CA ASP A 936 -36.41 10.91 -17.84
C ASP A 936 -37.76 10.34 -17.36
N GLY A 937 -38.31 10.84 -16.24
CA GLY A 937 -39.60 10.43 -15.68
C GLY A 937 -39.55 9.26 -14.69
N ARG A 938 -38.39 8.67 -14.41
CA ARG A 938 -38.22 7.73 -13.28
C ARG A 938 -38.37 8.47 -11.94
N ALA A 939 -38.77 7.75 -10.90
CA ALA A 939 -38.73 8.30 -9.54
C ALA A 939 -37.28 8.47 -9.08
N LEU A 940 -37.01 9.57 -8.37
CA LEU A 940 -35.70 9.84 -7.78
C LEU A 940 -35.53 9.00 -6.50
N VAL A 941 -34.67 7.99 -6.58
CA VAL A 941 -34.37 7.01 -5.52
C VAL A 941 -32.86 7.07 -5.25
N MET A 942 -32.43 7.13 -3.99
CA MET A 942 -30.99 7.17 -3.67
C MET A 942 -30.64 6.21 -2.54
N ASN A 943 -29.71 5.30 -2.80
CA ASN A 943 -29.13 4.43 -1.79
C ASN A 943 -28.01 5.15 -1.03
N LEU A 944 -28.06 5.09 0.30
CA LEU A 944 -27.01 5.54 1.19
C LEU A 944 -26.26 4.29 1.65
N ASP A 945 -25.23 3.93 0.89
CA ASP A 945 -24.47 2.70 1.10
C ASP A 945 -23.36 2.92 2.14
N THR A 946 -23.38 2.12 3.21
CA THR A 946 -22.56 2.28 4.41
C THR A 946 -22.12 0.94 5.00
N ASP A 947 -21.28 0.95 6.04
CA ASP A 947 -20.81 -0.25 6.75
C ASP A 947 -21.18 -0.24 8.24
N GLU A 948 -21.15 -1.41 8.87
CA GLU A 948 -21.58 -1.60 10.27
C GLU A 948 -20.75 -0.85 11.32
N SER A 949 -19.58 -0.31 10.97
CA SER A 949 -18.74 0.49 11.89
C SER A 949 -19.10 1.98 11.90
N ARG A 950 -20.25 2.37 11.32
CA ARG A 950 -20.77 3.75 11.31
C ARG A 950 -21.94 3.91 12.29
N PRO A 951 -22.13 5.11 12.88
CA PRO A 951 -23.37 5.47 13.58
C PRO A 951 -24.60 5.40 12.66
N LEU A 952 -25.21 4.21 12.51
CA LEU A 952 -26.31 3.97 11.56
C LEU A 952 -27.53 4.87 11.82
N ALA A 953 -27.76 5.29 13.07
CA ALA A 953 -28.78 6.28 13.42
C ALA A 953 -28.63 7.61 12.67
N VAL A 954 -27.38 8.09 12.49
CA VAL A 954 -27.08 9.32 11.72
C VAL A 954 -27.44 9.15 10.25
N VAL A 955 -27.12 7.98 9.68
CA VAL A 955 -27.40 7.66 8.28
C VAL A 955 -28.91 7.57 8.03
N GLN A 956 -29.65 6.99 8.97
CA GLN A 956 -31.11 6.93 8.91
C GLN A 956 -31.75 8.32 9.04
N MET A 957 -31.32 9.15 9.99
CA MET A 957 -31.85 10.53 10.13
C MET A 957 -31.62 11.36 8.86
N VAL A 958 -30.45 11.25 8.22
CA VAL A 958 -30.20 11.92 6.92
C VAL A 958 -31.05 11.36 5.79
N CYS A 959 -31.35 10.05 5.78
CA CYS A 959 -32.36 9.52 4.87
C CYS A 959 -33.72 10.21 5.13
N ASP A 960 -34.17 10.25 6.39
CA ASP A 960 -35.49 10.77 6.74
C ASP A 960 -35.64 12.24 6.27
N TYR A 961 -34.66 13.10 6.52
CA TYR A 961 -34.65 14.50 6.04
C TYR A 961 -34.68 14.63 4.51
N TRP A 962 -33.98 13.76 3.78
CA TRP A 962 -34.02 13.79 2.31
C TRP A 962 -35.35 13.25 1.75
N ARG A 963 -36.07 12.37 2.47
CA ARG A 963 -37.45 12.00 2.10
C ARG A 963 -38.43 13.16 2.22
N GLU A 964 -38.23 14.09 3.16
CA GLU A 964 -39.05 15.32 3.26
C GLU A 964 -38.90 16.25 2.04
N LEU A 965 -37.76 16.21 1.35
CA LEU A 965 -37.61 16.88 0.05
C LEU A 965 -38.35 16.16 -1.10
N GLY A 966 -38.79 14.92 -0.89
CA GLY A 966 -39.36 14.03 -1.89
C GLY A 966 -38.32 13.18 -2.62
N ILE A 967 -37.24 12.78 -1.97
CA ILE A 967 -36.24 11.84 -2.49
C ILE A 967 -36.46 10.48 -1.82
N ASP A 968 -36.65 9.38 -2.57
CA ASP A 968 -36.84 8.05 -1.97
C ASP A 968 -35.47 7.47 -1.53
N THR A 969 -35.05 7.80 -0.31
CA THR A 969 -33.73 7.44 0.22
C THR A 969 -33.72 6.19 1.07
N ARG A 970 -32.72 5.33 0.88
CA ARG A 970 -32.66 3.99 1.47
C ARG A 970 -31.25 3.68 1.99
N MET A 971 -31.09 3.46 3.29
CA MET A 971 -29.83 2.99 3.86
C MET A 971 -29.54 1.55 3.39
N GLN A 972 -28.30 1.27 3.01
CA GLN A 972 -27.83 -0.04 2.58
C GLN A 972 -26.55 -0.40 3.36
N VAL A 973 -26.61 -1.38 4.26
CA VAL A 973 -25.42 -1.80 5.02
C VAL A 973 -24.70 -2.92 4.26
N ARG A 974 -23.41 -2.73 3.96
CA ARG A 974 -22.56 -3.68 3.21
C ARG A 974 -21.17 -3.77 3.84
N SER A 975 -20.38 -4.76 3.40
CA SER A 975 -18.96 -4.82 3.78
C SER A 975 -18.16 -3.73 3.08
N ASN A 976 -17.17 -3.17 3.78
CA ASN A 976 -16.39 -2.03 3.28
C ASN A 976 -15.70 -2.35 1.92
N THR A 977 -15.19 -3.57 1.75
CA THR A 977 -14.59 -4.03 0.48
C THR A 977 -15.59 -4.01 -0.70
N MET A 978 -16.87 -4.26 -0.45
CA MET A 978 -17.92 -4.17 -1.48
C MET A 978 -18.17 -2.71 -1.86
N LEU A 979 -18.27 -1.82 -0.88
CA LEU A 979 -18.48 -0.38 -1.10
C LEU A 979 -17.38 0.22 -1.98
N PHE A 980 -16.12 -0.03 -1.65
CA PHE A 980 -14.97 0.44 -2.43
C PHE A 980 -15.00 -0.05 -3.88
N ARG A 981 -15.41 -1.30 -4.12
CA ARG A 981 -15.57 -1.86 -5.48
C ARG A 981 -16.75 -1.24 -6.23
N MET A 982 -17.89 -1.02 -5.58
CA MET A 982 -19.03 -0.34 -6.20
C MET A 982 -18.70 1.13 -6.53
N ALA A 983 -17.92 1.80 -5.70
CA ALA A 983 -17.41 3.14 -5.95
C ALA A 983 -16.48 3.18 -7.17
N GLU A 984 -15.52 2.26 -7.27
CA GLU A 984 -14.63 2.12 -8.44
C GLU A 984 -15.42 1.89 -9.75
N LEU A 985 -16.53 1.17 -9.70
CA LEU A 985 -17.39 0.88 -10.84
C LEU A 985 -18.44 1.97 -11.14
N GLY A 986 -18.58 3.00 -10.29
CA GLY A 986 -19.60 4.04 -10.42
C GLY A 986 -21.04 3.55 -10.20
N GLN A 987 -21.22 2.65 -9.22
CA GLN A 987 -22.47 1.94 -8.91
C GLN A 987 -23.08 2.31 -7.54
N LEU A 988 -22.52 3.29 -6.83
CA LEU A 988 -23.10 3.83 -5.59
C LEU A 988 -23.88 5.11 -5.92
N ASP A 989 -25.03 5.33 -5.28
CA ASP A 989 -25.70 6.64 -5.38
C ASP A 989 -25.01 7.63 -4.42
N ILE A 990 -25.09 7.38 -3.11
CA ILE A 990 -24.42 8.14 -2.05
C ILE A 990 -23.53 7.20 -1.24
N PHE A 991 -22.22 7.45 -1.24
CA PHE A 991 -21.29 6.69 -0.41
C PHE A 991 -21.21 7.29 1.00
N VAL A 992 -21.44 6.48 2.03
CA VAL A 992 -21.42 6.93 3.43
C VAL A 992 -20.26 6.28 4.18
N HIS A 993 -19.25 7.10 4.46
CA HIS A 993 -17.98 6.68 5.04
C HIS A 993 -17.61 7.51 6.28
N LYS A 994 -16.48 7.16 6.89
CA LYS A 994 -15.84 7.91 7.97
C LYS A 994 -14.65 8.70 7.41
N GLU A 995 -14.23 9.75 8.11
CA GLU A 995 -12.99 10.48 7.89
C GLU A 995 -13.00 11.38 6.64
N GLY A 996 -12.52 12.59 6.83
CA GLY A 996 -11.78 13.30 5.81
C GLY A 996 -11.48 14.74 6.24
N GLY A 997 -10.79 15.46 5.36
CA GLY A 997 -10.11 16.70 5.71
C GLY A 997 -9.20 16.47 6.91
N ASN A 998 -8.05 15.82 6.73
CA ASN A 998 -7.22 15.51 7.87
C ASN A 998 -6.50 16.76 8.42
N PHE A 999 -6.02 16.70 9.67
CA PHE A 999 -5.31 17.78 10.36
C PHE A 999 -4.06 18.27 9.61
N TYR A 1000 -3.50 17.42 8.74
CA TYR A 1000 -2.32 17.71 7.95
C TYR A 1000 -2.65 18.06 6.49
N GLY A 1001 -3.91 18.39 6.20
CA GLY A 1001 -4.45 18.77 4.88
C GLY A 1001 -3.93 17.89 3.74
N PRO A 1002 -2.89 18.34 3.01
CA PRO A 1002 -2.25 17.60 1.91
C PRO A 1002 -1.90 16.11 2.11
N ILE A 1003 -1.79 15.57 3.34
CA ILE A 1003 -1.46 14.12 3.50
C ILE A 1003 -2.54 13.21 2.90
N ILE A 1004 -3.83 13.58 2.99
CA ILE A 1004 -4.96 12.82 2.41
C ILE A 1004 -5.85 13.83 1.68
N ALA A 1005 -5.57 14.00 0.39
CA ALA A 1005 -6.15 15.04 -0.44
C ALA A 1005 -7.22 14.52 -1.42
N GLY A 1006 -7.54 13.21 -1.43
CA GLY A 1006 -8.49 12.61 -2.38
C GLY A 1006 -9.92 13.16 -2.37
N GLY A 1007 -10.31 13.84 -1.29
CA GLY A 1007 -11.59 14.56 -1.21
C GLY A 1007 -11.56 16.01 -1.75
N TYR A 1008 -10.37 16.57 -1.96
CA TYR A 1008 -10.14 17.91 -2.52
C TYR A 1008 -9.78 17.85 -4.01
N ALA A 1009 -8.99 16.85 -4.40
CA ALA A 1009 -8.49 16.62 -5.75
C ALA A 1009 -8.42 15.10 -6.02
N PRO A 1010 -8.40 14.65 -7.29
CA PRO A 1010 -8.44 13.23 -7.65
C PRO A 1010 -7.08 12.50 -7.47
N THR A 1011 -6.46 12.63 -6.30
CA THR A 1011 -5.07 12.24 -6.01
C THR A 1011 -4.82 10.74 -6.01
N HIS A 1012 -5.72 9.94 -5.43
CA HIS A 1012 -5.57 8.50 -5.32
C HIS A 1012 -6.94 7.80 -5.26
N PRO A 1013 -7.22 6.76 -6.08
CA PRO A 1013 -8.57 6.19 -6.21
C PRO A 1013 -9.17 5.65 -4.91
N ALA A 1014 -8.35 5.22 -3.93
CA ALA A 1014 -8.83 4.75 -2.63
C ALA A 1014 -9.19 5.87 -1.64
N GLU A 1015 -8.78 7.12 -1.90
CA GLU A 1015 -9.20 8.32 -1.16
C GLU A 1015 -10.33 9.06 -1.90
N SER A 1016 -10.25 9.01 -3.24
CA SER A 1016 -11.07 9.71 -4.22
C SER A 1016 -12.37 8.97 -4.56
N LEU A 1017 -13.05 8.37 -3.58
CA LEU A 1017 -14.08 7.34 -3.81
C LEU A 1017 -15.39 7.83 -4.47
N HIS A 1018 -15.68 9.13 -4.39
CA HIS A 1018 -16.84 9.74 -5.04
C HIS A 1018 -16.57 10.22 -6.48
N TRP A 1019 -15.34 10.01 -6.97
CA TRP A 1019 -14.94 10.21 -8.36
C TRP A 1019 -13.85 9.19 -8.78
N SER A 1020 -13.90 7.96 -8.24
CA SER A 1020 -12.75 7.04 -8.28
C SER A 1020 -12.36 6.57 -9.68
N GLY A 1021 -13.30 6.55 -10.63
CA GLY A 1021 -13.00 6.28 -12.05
C GLY A 1021 -12.11 7.36 -12.67
N TRP A 1022 -12.34 8.63 -12.35
CA TRP A 1022 -11.53 9.75 -12.83
C TRP A 1022 -10.16 9.81 -12.13
N ALA A 1023 -10.09 9.49 -10.84
CA ALA A 1023 -8.80 9.34 -10.13
C ALA A 1023 -7.98 8.16 -10.69
N ASN A 1024 -8.63 7.03 -10.98
CA ASN A 1024 -8.00 5.91 -11.70
C ASN A 1024 -7.46 6.36 -13.07
N PHE A 1025 -8.17 7.22 -13.80
CA PHE A 1025 -7.66 7.80 -15.05
C PHE A 1025 -6.42 8.65 -14.81
N ILE A 1026 -6.44 9.60 -13.90
CA ILE A 1026 -5.32 10.52 -13.69
C ILE A 1026 -4.07 9.76 -13.22
N VAL A 1027 -4.20 8.92 -12.18
CA VAL A 1027 -3.08 8.15 -11.60
C VAL A 1027 -2.50 7.14 -12.58
N SER A 1028 -3.31 6.51 -13.43
CA SER A 1028 -2.83 5.49 -14.38
C SER A 1028 -2.33 6.04 -15.73
N GLY A 1029 -2.38 7.36 -15.96
CA GLY A 1029 -2.29 7.93 -17.32
C GLY A 1029 -3.47 7.56 -18.22
N GLY A 1030 -4.54 7.05 -17.61
CA GLY A 1030 -5.77 6.53 -18.18
C GLY A 1030 -5.63 5.18 -18.88
N LEU A 1031 -4.66 4.36 -18.45
CA LEU A 1031 -4.71 2.92 -18.67
C LEU A 1031 -5.95 2.25 -18.02
N LYS A 1032 -6.59 2.95 -17.07
CA LYS A 1032 -7.84 2.58 -16.38
C LYS A 1032 -8.73 3.81 -16.22
N GLY A 1033 -10.03 3.61 -16.01
CA GLY A 1033 -10.99 4.68 -15.73
C GLY A 1033 -11.39 5.49 -16.97
N ASP A 1034 -12.42 6.32 -16.79
CA ASP A 1034 -12.98 7.15 -17.87
C ASP A 1034 -12.39 8.57 -17.84
N VAL A 1035 -12.51 9.30 -18.94
CA VAL A 1035 -11.96 10.67 -19.09
C VAL A 1035 -12.57 11.62 -18.04
N PRO A 1036 -11.76 12.30 -17.21
CA PRO A 1036 -12.26 13.31 -16.28
C PRO A 1036 -12.81 14.54 -17.02
N PRO A 1037 -13.92 15.14 -16.54
CA PRO A 1037 -14.33 16.48 -16.96
C PRO A 1037 -13.25 17.53 -16.67
N ASP A 1038 -13.20 18.60 -17.46
CA ASP A 1038 -12.17 19.66 -17.33
C ASP A 1038 -12.10 20.24 -15.90
N ARG A 1039 -13.24 20.37 -15.19
CA ARG A 1039 -13.30 20.82 -13.79
C ARG A 1039 -12.51 19.96 -12.80
N ILE A 1040 -12.38 18.65 -13.08
CA ILE A 1040 -11.65 17.68 -12.25
C ILE A 1040 -10.15 17.74 -12.56
N MET A 1041 -9.80 18.06 -13.80
CA MET A 1041 -8.44 18.36 -14.21
C MET A 1041 -7.92 19.67 -13.61
N ASP A 1042 -8.78 20.68 -13.44
CA ASP A 1042 -8.43 21.90 -12.70
C ASP A 1042 -8.07 21.60 -11.24
N LEU A 1043 -8.82 20.73 -10.56
CA LEU A 1043 -8.50 20.30 -9.18
C LEU A 1043 -7.15 19.58 -9.10
N GLN A 1044 -6.83 18.74 -10.09
CA GLN A 1044 -5.51 18.10 -10.20
C GLN A 1044 -4.39 19.13 -10.41
N ARG A 1045 -4.60 20.15 -11.25
CA ARG A 1045 -3.64 21.25 -11.46
C ARG A 1045 -3.41 22.05 -10.18
N MET A 1046 -4.49 22.38 -9.45
CA MET A 1046 -4.39 23.07 -8.15
C MET A 1046 -3.70 22.21 -7.07
N TRP A 1047 -3.85 20.89 -7.14
CA TRP A 1047 -3.11 19.95 -6.28
C TRP A 1047 -1.61 19.90 -6.62
N GLU A 1048 -1.25 19.97 -7.90
CA GLU A 1048 0.15 20.08 -8.34
C GLU A 1048 0.81 21.38 -7.84
N GLU A 1049 0.08 22.51 -7.75
CA GLU A 1049 0.56 23.73 -7.08
C GLU A 1049 0.90 23.49 -5.59
N VAL A 1050 0.06 22.73 -4.86
CA VAL A 1050 0.31 22.40 -3.44
C VAL A 1050 1.54 21.52 -3.27
N LEU A 1051 1.72 20.52 -4.15
CA LEU A 1051 2.86 19.59 -4.10
C LEU A 1051 4.20 20.25 -4.43
N THR A 1052 4.19 21.24 -5.32
CA THR A 1052 5.41 21.87 -5.85
C THR A 1052 5.74 23.24 -5.25
N ALA A 1053 4.90 23.74 -4.33
CA ALA A 1053 5.12 24.99 -3.62
C ALA A 1053 6.54 25.10 -3.01
N PRO A 1054 7.32 26.16 -3.31
CA PRO A 1054 8.70 26.25 -2.88
C PRO A 1054 8.82 26.63 -1.40
N SER A 1055 7.87 27.40 -0.83
CA SER A 1055 7.80 27.70 0.60
C SER A 1055 6.56 27.12 1.30
N GLN A 1056 6.62 27.03 2.63
CA GLN A 1056 5.51 26.59 3.48
C GLN A 1056 4.30 27.54 3.39
N GLN A 1057 4.51 28.85 3.22
CA GLN A 1057 3.41 29.81 3.09
C GLN A 1057 2.69 29.64 1.75
N GLU A 1058 3.43 29.51 0.65
CA GLU A 1058 2.83 29.25 -0.67
C GLU A 1058 2.07 27.92 -0.70
N LYS A 1059 2.54 26.90 0.03
CA LYS A 1059 1.80 25.63 0.23
C LYS A 1059 0.47 25.86 0.95
N TYR A 1060 0.44 26.70 2.00
CA TYR A 1060 -0.80 27.07 2.68
C TYR A 1060 -1.74 27.88 1.77
N ASP A 1061 -1.22 28.82 1.00
CA ASP A 1061 -2.03 29.67 0.10
C ASP A 1061 -2.60 28.85 -1.07
N ALA A 1062 -1.82 27.93 -1.64
CA ALA A 1062 -2.29 26.99 -2.66
C ALA A 1062 -3.34 26.02 -2.10
N TRP A 1063 -3.12 25.48 -0.90
CA TRP A 1063 -4.11 24.66 -0.22
C TRP A 1063 -5.40 25.42 0.09
N ARG A 1064 -5.31 26.69 0.52
CA ARG A 1064 -6.49 27.53 0.78
C ARG A 1064 -7.29 27.79 -0.49
N ARG A 1065 -6.63 28.04 -1.64
CA ARG A 1065 -7.31 28.13 -2.95
C ARG A 1065 -8.04 26.82 -3.28
N LEU A 1066 -7.37 25.68 -3.14
CA LEU A 1066 -7.95 24.35 -3.39
C LEU A 1066 -9.16 24.11 -2.45
N SER A 1067 -9.02 24.35 -1.15
CA SER A 1067 -10.10 24.16 -0.18
C SER A 1067 -11.29 25.11 -0.38
N LEU A 1068 -11.09 26.33 -0.87
CA LEU A 1068 -12.19 27.24 -1.21
C LEU A 1068 -12.95 26.73 -2.45
N ARG A 1069 -12.23 26.29 -3.48
CA ARG A 1069 -12.84 25.67 -4.66
C ARG A 1069 -13.59 24.36 -4.29
N THR A 1070 -13.04 23.54 -3.39
CA THR A 1070 -13.72 22.36 -2.86
C THR A 1070 -14.97 22.73 -2.04
N ALA A 1071 -14.99 23.88 -1.36
CA ALA A 1071 -16.17 24.38 -0.66
C ALA A 1071 -17.30 24.81 -1.61
N GLU A 1072 -16.94 25.48 -2.72
CA GLU A 1072 -17.87 25.85 -3.80
C GLU A 1072 -18.42 24.63 -4.54
N ASP A 1073 -17.62 23.59 -4.71
CA ASP A 1073 -18.07 22.33 -5.29
C ASP A 1073 -18.86 21.48 -4.27
N LEU A 1074 -18.53 21.48 -2.98
CA LEU A 1074 -19.14 20.63 -1.94
C LEU A 1074 -19.23 19.13 -2.34
N PRO A 1075 -18.11 18.46 -2.65
CA PRO A 1075 -18.13 17.07 -3.15
C PRO A 1075 -18.51 16.03 -2.09
N ILE A 1076 -18.36 16.37 -0.81
CA ILE A 1076 -18.63 15.52 0.35
C ILE A 1076 -19.40 16.39 1.34
N MET A 1077 -20.43 15.86 2.00
CA MET A 1077 -21.19 16.49 3.08
C MET A 1077 -20.80 15.90 4.43
N ALA A 1078 -20.71 16.71 5.49
CA ALA A 1078 -20.56 16.23 6.86
C ALA A 1078 -21.63 16.82 7.79
N VAL A 1079 -21.80 16.18 8.94
CA VAL A 1079 -22.79 16.58 9.96
C VAL A 1079 -22.20 17.58 10.96
N MET A 1080 -20.98 17.36 11.42
CA MET A 1080 -20.45 18.02 12.62
C MET A 1080 -18.92 17.98 12.72
N THR A 1081 -18.38 18.85 13.58
CA THR A 1081 -17.03 18.68 14.12
C THR A 1081 -16.91 17.33 14.83
N SER A 1082 -15.71 16.74 14.84
CA SER A 1082 -15.52 15.44 15.49
C SER A 1082 -15.75 15.56 17.01
N PRO A 1083 -16.48 14.63 17.66
CA PRO A 1083 -16.79 14.71 19.09
C PRO A 1083 -15.61 14.28 19.98
N GLY A 1084 -14.47 13.93 19.36
CA GLY A 1084 -13.24 13.52 20.02
C GLY A 1084 -13.08 12.00 20.12
N LYS A 1085 -11.81 11.59 20.20
CA LYS A 1085 -11.37 10.22 20.34
C LYS A 1085 -11.47 9.79 21.81
N VAL A 1086 -12.32 8.80 22.11
CA VAL A 1086 -12.45 8.27 23.47
C VAL A 1086 -11.16 7.55 23.89
N VAL A 1087 -10.63 7.93 25.05
CA VAL A 1087 -9.43 7.34 25.65
C VAL A 1087 -9.74 6.90 27.07
N TYR A 1088 -9.39 5.66 27.39
CA TYR A 1088 -9.52 5.05 28.70
C TYR A 1088 -8.13 4.93 29.36
N VAL A 1089 -8.01 5.35 30.62
CA VAL A 1089 -6.76 5.35 31.38
C VAL A 1089 -7.02 4.91 32.83
N ARG A 1090 -6.39 3.84 33.32
CA ARG A 1090 -6.42 3.49 34.75
C ARG A 1090 -5.73 4.56 35.59
N ASN A 1091 -6.26 4.84 36.79
CA ASN A 1091 -5.77 5.95 37.63
C ASN A 1091 -4.30 5.83 38.07
N ASN A 1092 -3.76 4.60 38.13
CA ASN A 1092 -2.37 4.31 38.44
C ASN A 1092 -1.45 4.37 37.21
N VAL A 1093 -1.96 4.51 35.99
CA VAL A 1093 -1.14 4.71 34.79
C VAL A 1093 -0.83 6.21 34.64
N LYS A 1094 0.46 6.52 34.55
CA LYS A 1094 1.03 7.88 34.46
C LYS A 1094 1.70 8.10 33.12
N ASN A 1095 2.08 9.35 32.86
CA ASN A 1095 2.63 9.89 31.61
C ASN A 1095 1.71 9.85 30.39
N VAL A 1096 0.45 9.40 30.52
CA VAL A 1096 -0.54 9.51 29.45
C VAL A 1096 -0.98 10.99 29.32
N PRO A 1097 -0.79 11.65 28.17
CA PRO A 1097 -1.21 13.03 27.98
C PRO A 1097 -2.69 13.23 28.33
N ARG A 1098 -2.98 14.30 29.07
CA ARG A 1098 -4.38 14.73 29.31
C ARG A 1098 -5.12 14.92 27.98
N LEU A 1099 -4.39 15.34 26.96
CA LEU A 1099 -4.90 15.59 25.63
C LEU A 1099 -3.82 15.33 24.57
N SER A 1100 -4.24 14.77 23.44
CA SER A 1100 -3.40 14.52 22.27
C SER A 1100 -4.24 14.70 21.01
N LEU A 1101 -3.60 14.97 19.88
CA LEU A 1101 -4.14 14.65 18.56
C LEU A 1101 -4.13 13.13 18.39
N ALA A 1102 -5.15 12.56 17.74
CA ALA A 1102 -5.35 11.14 17.61
C ALA A 1102 -6.00 10.79 16.27
N GLY A 1103 -5.74 9.59 15.75
CA GLY A 1103 -6.30 9.13 14.49
C GLY A 1103 -5.26 8.56 13.53
N TRP A 1104 -5.66 8.39 12.28
CA TRP A 1104 -4.91 7.54 11.37
C TRP A 1104 -3.56 8.15 10.97
N ALA A 1105 -3.52 9.43 10.61
CA ALA A 1105 -2.31 10.13 10.18
C ALA A 1105 -1.44 10.56 11.37
N ALA A 1106 -2.07 10.97 12.48
CA ALA A 1106 -1.40 11.36 13.73
C ALA A 1106 -0.76 10.19 14.48
N HIS A 1107 -1.05 8.94 14.09
CA HIS A 1107 -0.47 7.72 14.70
C HIS A 1107 -0.79 7.53 16.20
N ASP A 1108 -2.08 7.52 16.56
CA ASP A 1108 -2.52 7.15 17.92
C ASP A 1108 -2.32 5.65 18.23
N PRO A 1109 -1.90 5.26 19.46
CA PRO A 1109 -1.36 6.11 20.54
C PRO A 1109 0.15 6.39 20.41
N GLY A 1110 0.83 5.90 19.36
CA GLY A 1110 2.27 6.00 19.19
C GLY A 1110 2.82 7.42 19.36
N ASN A 1111 2.13 8.44 18.84
CA ASN A 1111 2.51 9.86 19.00
C ASN A 1111 2.50 10.36 20.45
N ALA A 1112 1.70 9.75 21.32
CA ALA A 1112 1.61 10.04 22.75
C ALA A 1112 2.79 9.49 23.58
N CYS A 1113 3.80 8.88 22.95
CA CYS A 1113 5.00 8.31 23.57
C CYS A 1113 4.69 7.22 24.62
N PRO A 1114 3.95 6.14 24.28
CA PRO A 1114 3.54 5.11 25.22
C PRO A 1114 4.73 4.37 25.89
N GLU A 1115 5.92 4.42 25.30
CA GLU A 1115 7.16 3.95 25.92
C GLU A 1115 7.47 4.64 27.27
N SER A 1116 6.95 5.86 27.47
CA SER A 1116 7.13 6.66 28.68
C SER A 1116 6.03 6.46 29.73
N PHE A 1117 4.99 5.67 29.44
CA PHE A 1117 3.91 5.37 30.37
C PHE A 1117 4.38 4.39 31.46
N PHE A 1118 3.93 4.59 32.70
CA PHE A 1118 4.39 3.80 33.85
C PHE A 1118 3.29 3.66 34.92
N PHE A 1119 3.49 2.74 35.88
CA PHE A 1119 2.59 2.57 37.02
C PHE A 1119 3.05 3.36 38.27
N ASP A 1120 2.12 4.05 38.92
CA ASP A 1120 2.29 4.67 40.24
C ASP A 1120 1.15 4.24 41.20
N PRO A 1121 1.45 3.45 42.27
CA PRO A 1121 2.76 2.87 42.58
C PRO A 1121 3.20 1.82 41.54
N PRO A 1122 4.51 1.54 41.42
CA PRO A 1122 5.02 0.56 40.46
C PRO A 1122 4.51 -0.84 40.81
N GLN A 1123 4.09 -1.58 39.78
CA GLN A 1123 3.75 -3.00 39.90
C GLN A 1123 5.02 -3.86 39.78
N ARG A 1124 5.02 -5.02 40.43
CA ARG A 1124 6.07 -6.04 40.29
C ARG A 1124 5.72 -7.01 39.19
#